data_AF-A0A931ZDJ8-F1
#
_entry.id   AF-A0A931ZDJ8-F1
#
_cell.length_a   1.000
_cell.length_b   1.000
_cell.length_c   1.000
_cell.angle_alpha   90.00
_cell.angle_beta   90.00
_cell.angle_gamma   90.00
#
_symmetry.space_group_name_H-M   'P 1'
#
loop_
_entity.id
_entity.type
_entity.pdbx_description
1 polymer ?
#
loop_
_entity_poly.entity_id
_entity_poly.type
_entity_poly.pdbx_seq_one_letter_code
_entity_poly.pdbx_strand_id
1 'polypeptide(L)'
;MTTSEPSVPSRPRPADWVARAFFFVLLALVIFTFPFAPANELDSSWRMVLGQAFHDRLQFGVDIVFTYGPLGFLMGKTYTGLYYNTFLVWQAAQALVVAALIFRLGLRLSFHRRYIYFAFFILLGATYEDALHQMAIGLMGFELLRRHDEKLRVLPALFAALFAVLGLVKFTNLMLATVFVICVAALHLWHRRRADALWILGWGAGSYLLGWVLCGQNLLNLPDYFFNSWEISQGYQETMGIPTPPEGLIAGLVTVGLVLTYLVGYVSRLQDRARAIVTAVAFCAYVLLNWKHGFVRADGHMIGFFFVVMVPAVAFPVLLGDGDGLRRWQRGLTVALAVSCLVGVGVAIPGLMRGVLNIAQERVFGNADKLLHPAESRGTYDYKLQVEQTYFDLPKVRAVVGHGTLDVFGFELAVALYNKFNYHPRPVIQSYSAYRPHLSRLNLKFYSSDRAPEFVLFKLQSIDRRLVTFDDSEVLSLLLHRYEYVLTERGLQLWRRKPGPFSRGSIAPKPIRTVELAPGQPCLTEDLVDRHLWATVDLRPSLLGRLRGFLYKLPIVTLRIETTQGVKLDYRMPLPQGRTGFIVNPIVEDLMGYMNFAGGKPERFLRSLTVVLEPGDEAFFADGYRVTLSELPPSNAGQEFFAQEERNLFRMFSVTPASYSAMTPVSEGVIEGKPVMVFHAPSELIVNVPAGATKFAGAFGILEGAYTNGNSTDGAIFTATWIRGADEVLVLEQALDPVQRLKDRALQTFEVSIPPGEGARLRLRTNPGPNSNYAWDWTAWTALRFK
;
A
#
# COMPACT_ATOMS: atom_id res chain seq x y z
N MET A 1 -38.69 -57.19 8.26
CA MET A 1 -37.41 -57.23 9.01
C MET A 1 -37.36 -55.99 9.88
N THR A 2 -37.30 -56.22 11.18
CA THR A 2 -37.44 -55.26 12.28
C THR A 2 -36.30 -54.24 12.28
N THR A 3 -36.66 -52.96 12.22
CA THR A 3 -35.76 -51.82 12.38
C THR A 3 -35.37 -51.70 13.85
N SER A 4 -34.13 -52.06 14.18
CA SER A 4 -33.56 -51.84 15.51
C SER A 4 -33.45 -50.34 15.80
N GLU A 5 -34.04 -49.90 16.89
CA GLU A 5 -33.83 -48.57 17.46
C GLU A 5 -32.33 -48.28 17.64
N PRO A 6 -31.85 -47.06 17.37
CA PRO A 6 -30.48 -46.69 17.68
C PRO A 6 -30.30 -46.68 19.20
N SER A 7 -29.41 -47.55 19.68
CA SER A 7 -28.99 -47.62 21.08
C SER A 7 -28.65 -46.24 21.63
N VAL A 8 -29.25 -45.90 22.78
CA VAL A 8 -28.90 -44.73 23.59
C VAL A 8 -27.37 -44.64 23.71
N PRO A 9 -26.71 -43.52 23.32
CA PRO A 9 -25.26 -43.43 23.40
C PRO A 9 -24.86 -43.56 24.87
N SER A 10 -24.00 -44.53 25.18
CA SER A 10 -23.40 -44.69 26.49
C SER A 10 -22.80 -43.36 26.95
N ARG A 11 -22.98 -43.03 28.24
CA ARG A 11 -22.36 -41.82 28.80
C ARG A 11 -20.86 -41.83 28.45
N PRO A 12 -20.32 -40.73 27.88
CA PRO A 12 -18.92 -40.68 27.48
C PRO A 12 -18.02 -41.02 28.67
N ARG A 13 -17.00 -41.85 28.44
CA ARG A 13 -16.05 -42.25 29.48
C ARG A 13 -15.24 -41.03 29.93
N PRO A 14 -14.66 -41.01 31.14
CA PRO A 14 -13.81 -39.90 31.59
C PRO A 14 -12.69 -39.55 30.59
N ALA A 15 -12.06 -40.56 29.97
CA ALA A 15 -11.06 -40.37 28.92
C ALA A 15 -11.59 -39.62 27.68
N ASP A 16 -12.87 -39.79 27.32
CA ASP A 16 -13.48 -39.08 26.20
C ASP A 16 -13.66 -37.59 26.51
N TRP A 17 -13.96 -37.26 27.77
CA TRP A 17 -14.04 -35.87 28.22
C TRP A 17 -12.67 -35.19 28.20
N VAL A 18 -11.63 -35.88 28.64
CA VAL A 18 -10.25 -35.37 28.59
C VAL A 18 -9.82 -35.12 27.14
N ALA A 19 -10.04 -36.08 26.23
CA ALA A 19 -9.71 -35.90 24.82
C ALA A 19 -10.49 -34.73 24.19
N ARG A 20 -11.78 -34.60 24.49
CA ARG A 20 -12.63 -33.49 24.03
C ARG A 20 -12.12 -32.13 24.52
N ALA A 21 -11.80 -32.04 25.80
CA ALA A 21 -11.23 -30.82 26.39
C ALA A 21 -9.89 -30.48 25.74
N PHE A 22 -9.01 -31.46 25.56
CA PHE A 22 -7.73 -31.29 24.89
C PHE A 22 -7.87 -30.73 23.47
N PHE A 23 -8.74 -31.32 22.63
CA PHE A 23 -8.96 -30.82 21.28
C PHE A 23 -9.56 -29.41 21.25
N PHE A 24 -10.47 -29.10 22.17
CA PHE A 24 -11.04 -27.76 22.27
C PHE A 24 -9.97 -26.72 22.65
N VAL A 25 -9.15 -27.02 23.66
CA VAL A 25 -8.05 -26.14 24.09
C VAL A 25 -7.02 -25.98 22.98
N LEU A 26 -6.63 -27.06 22.31
CA LEU A 26 -5.70 -27.04 21.18
C LEU A 26 -6.24 -26.15 20.05
N LEU A 27 -7.51 -26.31 19.70
CA LEU A 27 -8.16 -25.50 18.67
C LEU A 27 -8.19 -24.01 19.06
N ALA A 28 -8.54 -23.71 20.32
CA ALA A 28 -8.53 -22.33 20.82
C ALA A 28 -7.11 -21.73 20.80
N LEU A 29 -6.08 -22.48 21.19
CA LEU A 29 -4.68 -22.04 21.15
C LEU A 29 -4.18 -21.81 19.73
N VAL A 30 -4.57 -22.63 18.75
CA VAL A 30 -4.20 -22.40 17.34
C VAL A 30 -4.93 -21.18 16.79
N ILE A 31 -6.22 -20.98 17.09
CA ILE A 31 -6.97 -19.83 16.59
C ILE A 31 -6.45 -18.53 17.21
N PHE A 32 -6.13 -18.54 18.49
CA PHE A 32 -5.59 -17.39 19.20
C PHE A 32 -4.34 -16.84 18.51
N THR A 33 -4.24 -15.52 18.41
CA THR A 33 -3.04 -14.87 17.88
C THR A 33 -2.62 -13.68 18.72
N PHE A 34 -1.31 -13.51 18.87
CA PHE A 34 -0.73 -12.28 19.37
C PHE A 34 -0.63 -11.22 18.26
N PRO A 35 -0.46 -9.93 18.62
CA PRO A 35 -0.21 -8.87 17.64
C PRO A 35 1.00 -9.17 16.75
N PHE A 36 0.99 -8.63 15.53
CA PHE A 36 2.20 -8.48 14.74
C PHE A 36 3.10 -7.39 15.33
N ALA A 37 4.40 -7.52 15.11
CA ALA A 37 5.36 -6.49 15.48
C ALA A 37 5.12 -5.21 14.67
N PRO A 38 5.37 -4.02 15.26
CA PRO A 38 5.34 -2.76 14.51
C PRO A 38 6.40 -2.77 13.41
N ALA A 39 6.07 -2.13 12.28
CA ALA A 39 6.97 -1.89 11.16
C ALA A 39 6.45 -0.71 10.33
N ASN A 40 7.33 0.04 9.66
CA ASN A 40 6.96 1.10 8.72
C ASN A 40 7.07 0.66 7.26
N GLU A 41 6.21 -0.27 6.85
CA GLU A 41 6.08 -0.72 5.47
C GLU A 41 4.64 -0.44 4.95
N LEU A 42 4.23 -1.08 3.87
CA LEU A 42 2.89 -0.96 3.32
C LEU A 42 1.80 -1.43 4.31
N ASP A 43 1.95 -2.64 4.86
CA ASP A 43 0.85 -3.37 5.52
C ASP A 43 0.62 -2.97 6.99
N SER A 44 1.68 -2.99 7.79
CA SER A 44 1.71 -2.54 9.18
C SER A 44 1.32 -1.08 9.29
N SER A 45 1.71 -0.21 8.34
CA SER A 45 1.31 1.20 8.36
C SER A 45 -0.19 1.41 8.38
N TRP A 46 -0.95 0.82 7.43
CA TRP A 46 -2.41 0.98 7.46
C TRP A 46 -3.03 0.24 8.65
N ARG A 47 -2.50 -0.92 9.06
CA ARG A 47 -3.00 -1.68 10.23
C ARG A 47 -2.91 -0.85 11.52
N MET A 48 -1.80 -0.15 11.69
CA MET A 48 -1.58 0.75 12.82
C MET A 48 -2.49 1.98 12.77
N VAL A 49 -2.65 2.59 11.59
CA VAL A 49 -3.56 3.73 11.40
C VAL A 49 -5.01 3.36 11.72
N LEU A 50 -5.48 2.15 11.42
CA LEU A 50 -6.83 1.73 11.81
C LEU A 50 -7.03 1.74 13.34
N GLY A 51 -6.01 1.33 14.10
CA GLY A 51 -6.03 1.39 15.56
C GLY A 51 -6.02 2.81 16.10
N GLN A 52 -5.22 3.69 15.49
CA GLN A 52 -5.20 5.12 15.82
C GLN A 52 -6.53 5.80 15.47
N ALA A 53 -7.12 5.50 14.31
CA ALA A 53 -8.39 6.06 13.88
C ALA A 53 -9.53 5.72 14.85
N PHE A 54 -9.55 4.49 15.39
CA PHE A 54 -10.49 4.11 16.43
C PHE A 54 -10.24 4.88 17.74
N HIS A 55 -8.96 5.06 18.13
CA HIS A 55 -8.58 5.84 19.31
C HIS A 55 -9.07 7.29 19.23
N ASP A 56 -8.85 7.92 18.08
CA ASP A 56 -9.17 9.33 17.81
C ASP A 56 -10.65 9.54 17.43
N ARG A 57 -11.46 8.46 17.42
CA ARG A 57 -12.89 8.45 17.06
C ARG A 57 -13.18 9.00 15.66
N LEU A 58 -12.26 8.78 14.73
CA LEU A 58 -12.46 9.13 13.32
C LEU A 58 -13.68 8.38 12.74
N GLN A 59 -14.37 9.03 11.81
CA GLN A 59 -15.59 8.51 11.22
C GLN A 59 -15.30 7.68 9.97
N PHE A 60 -15.57 6.38 10.04
CA PHE A 60 -15.43 5.46 8.91
C PHE A 60 -16.47 5.79 7.82
N GLY A 61 -16.00 5.82 6.58
CA GLY A 61 -16.77 6.27 5.41
C GLY A 61 -16.57 7.75 5.07
N VAL A 62 -16.09 8.58 6.01
CA VAL A 62 -15.90 10.03 5.81
C VAL A 62 -14.46 10.44 6.05
N ASP A 63 -13.95 10.22 7.27
CA ASP A 63 -12.57 10.54 7.65
C ASP A 63 -11.62 9.39 7.31
N ILE A 64 -12.11 8.15 7.32
CA ILE A 64 -11.37 6.95 6.91
C ILE A 64 -12.18 6.15 5.89
N VAL A 65 -11.66 6.05 4.68
CA VAL A 65 -12.19 5.26 3.59
C VAL A 65 -11.18 4.18 3.23
N PHE A 66 -11.44 2.96 3.71
CA PHE A 66 -10.57 1.81 3.49
C PHE A 66 -11.39 0.50 3.46
N THR A 67 -10.73 -0.62 3.19
CA THR A 67 -11.37 -1.95 3.07
C THR A 67 -11.99 -2.49 4.38
N TYR A 68 -11.66 -1.85 5.50
CA TYR A 68 -12.03 -2.26 6.85
C TYR A 68 -13.03 -1.29 7.49
N GLY A 69 -13.81 -1.80 8.45
CA GLY A 69 -14.70 -0.98 9.27
C GLY A 69 -14.08 -0.58 10.61
N PRO A 70 -14.88 0.01 11.52
CA PRO A 70 -14.41 0.53 12.81
C PRO A 70 -13.71 -0.50 13.71
N LEU A 71 -14.04 -1.78 13.58
CA LEU A 71 -13.38 -2.87 14.32
C LEU A 71 -12.23 -3.52 13.54
N GLY A 72 -11.87 -2.98 12.37
CA GLY A 72 -10.86 -3.53 11.48
C GLY A 72 -9.47 -3.67 12.08
N PHE A 73 -9.11 -2.78 13.01
CA PHE A 73 -7.82 -2.83 13.70
C PHE A 73 -7.62 -4.13 14.50
N LEU A 74 -8.71 -4.77 14.95
CA LEU A 74 -8.68 -6.04 15.68
C LEU A 74 -8.24 -7.24 14.79
N MET A 75 -8.40 -7.11 13.47
CA MET A 75 -7.91 -8.07 12.48
C MET A 75 -6.55 -7.64 11.90
N GLY A 76 -6.33 -6.33 11.70
CA GLY A 76 -5.05 -5.80 11.25
C GLY A 76 -3.90 -6.11 12.22
N LYS A 77 -4.18 -6.04 13.53
CA LYS A 77 -3.37 -6.59 14.64
C LYS A 77 -1.88 -6.22 14.70
N THR A 78 -1.45 -5.14 14.06
CA THR A 78 -0.11 -4.59 14.29
C THR A 78 -0.07 -3.78 15.57
N TYR A 79 0.91 -4.04 16.44
CA TYR A 79 1.04 -3.35 17.71
C TYR A 79 1.44 -1.88 17.53
N THR A 80 0.67 -0.96 18.14
CA THR A 80 0.92 0.50 18.09
C THR A 80 1.35 1.08 19.44
N GLY A 81 1.43 0.27 20.49
CA GLY A 81 1.46 0.75 21.88
C GLY A 81 0.06 0.93 22.48
N LEU A 82 -1.00 0.90 21.67
CA LEU A 82 -2.39 0.99 22.13
C LEU A 82 -3.03 -0.40 22.25
N TYR A 83 -4.02 -0.49 23.14
CA TYR A 83 -4.97 -1.60 23.23
C TYR A 83 -4.39 -3.03 23.34
N TYR A 84 -3.14 -3.22 23.80
CA TYR A 84 -2.51 -4.56 23.91
C TYR A 84 -3.42 -5.58 24.62
N ASN A 85 -3.86 -5.27 25.85
CA ASN A 85 -4.70 -6.17 26.64
C ASN A 85 -6.09 -6.36 26.03
N THR A 86 -6.70 -5.28 25.54
CA THR A 86 -8.01 -5.32 24.85
C THR A 86 -7.95 -6.23 23.63
N PHE A 87 -6.86 -6.15 22.87
CA PHE A 87 -6.61 -7.02 21.73
C PHE A 87 -6.49 -8.49 22.15
N LEU A 88 -5.75 -8.81 23.22
CA LEU A 88 -5.65 -10.18 23.71
C LEU A 88 -7.01 -10.72 24.20
N VAL A 89 -7.81 -9.90 24.87
CA VAL A 89 -9.18 -10.28 25.28
C VAL A 89 -10.05 -10.55 24.05
N TRP A 90 -9.98 -9.69 23.04
CA TRP A 90 -10.69 -9.90 21.76
C TRP A 90 -10.26 -11.21 21.09
N GLN A 91 -8.96 -11.45 20.94
CA GLN A 91 -8.44 -12.66 20.31
C GLN A 91 -8.80 -13.91 21.09
N ALA A 92 -8.81 -13.85 22.42
CA ALA A 92 -9.29 -14.95 23.27
C ALA A 92 -10.79 -15.20 23.08
N ALA A 93 -11.62 -14.15 23.08
CA ALA A 93 -13.05 -14.26 22.86
C ALA A 93 -13.36 -14.83 21.47
N GLN A 94 -12.73 -14.30 20.42
CA GLN A 94 -12.84 -14.81 19.05
C GLN A 94 -12.41 -16.27 18.98
N ALA A 95 -11.26 -16.62 19.57
CA ALA A 95 -10.75 -17.99 19.56
C ALA A 95 -11.71 -18.96 20.24
N LEU A 96 -12.24 -18.60 21.42
CA LEU A 96 -13.18 -19.45 22.16
C LEU A 96 -14.51 -19.61 21.40
N VAL A 97 -15.05 -18.54 20.82
CA VAL A 97 -16.32 -18.58 20.07
C VAL A 97 -16.16 -19.42 18.79
N VAL A 98 -15.11 -19.17 18.01
CA VAL A 98 -14.85 -19.91 16.76
C VAL A 98 -14.48 -21.37 17.06
N ALA A 99 -13.67 -21.63 18.09
CA ALA A 99 -13.38 -22.98 18.55
C ALA A 99 -14.65 -23.70 18.99
N ALA A 100 -15.55 -23.05 19.74
CA ALA A 100 -16.81 -23.65 20.16
C ALA A 100 -17.72 -23.98 18.98
N LEU A 101 -17.77 -23.11 17.97
CA LEU A 101 -18.52 -23.34 16.73
C LEU A 101 -17.98 -24.57 15.98
N ILE A 102 -16.68 -24.58 15.68
CA ILE A 102 -15.99 -25.67 14.99
C ILE A 102 -16.14 -26.97 15.78
N PHE A 103 -15.86 -26.93 17.09
CA PHE A 103 -15.94 -28.10 17.97
C PHE A 103 -17.34 -28.71 18.01
N ARG A 104 -18.38 -27.89 18.22
CA ARG A 104 -19.77 -28.38 18.26
C ARG A 104 -20.23 -28.99 16.93
N LEU A 105 -19.80 -28.43 15.80
CA LEU A 105 -20.09 -29.02 14.49
C LEU A 105 -19.32 -30.31 14.26
N GLY A 106 -18.03 -30.36 14.64
CA GLY A 106 -17.20 -31.56 14.54
C GLY A 106 -17.72 -32.72 15.38
N LEU A 107 -18.31 -32.46 16.55
CA LEU A 107 -18.94 -33.50 17.38
C LEU A 107 -20.15 -34.19 16.74
N ARG A 108 -20.74 -33.60 15.69
CA ARG A 108 -21.82 -34.24 14.92
C ARG A 108 -21.31 -35.14 13.80
N LEU A 109 -20.02 -35.04 13.45
CA LEU A 109 -19.41 -35.89 12.44
C LEU A 109 -19.15 -37.30 13.00
N SER A 110 -19.20 -38.30 12.10
CA SER A 110 -18.75 -39.66 12.37
C SER A 110 -17.28 -39.70 12.77
N PHE A 111 -16.87 -40.77 13.47
CA PHE A 111 -15.57 -40.87 14.15
C PHE A 111 -14.41 -40.44 13.24
N HIS A 112 -14.22 -41.04 12.07
CA HIS A 112 -13.10 -40.71 11.16
C HIS A 112 -13.19 -39.28 10.60
N ARG A 113 -14.38 -38.82 10.20
CA ARG A 113 -14.58 -37.47 9.63
C ARG A 113 -14.31 -36.38 10.65
N ARG A 114 -14.66 -36.62 11.92
CA ARG A 114 -14.40 -35.70 13.03
C ARG A 114 -12.91 -35.39 13.16
N TYR A 115 -12.05 -36.40 13.13
CA TYR A 115 -10.60 -36.17 13.24
C TYR A 115 -10.02 -35.48 12.01
N ILE A 116 -10.49 -35.81 10.81
CA ILE A 116 -10.07 -35.11 9.58
C ILE A 116 -10.47 -33.62 9.65
N TYR A 117 -11.70 -33.35 10.11
CA TYR A 117 -12.21 -31.99 10.29
C TYR A 117 -11.39 -31.19 11.30
N PHE A 118 -11.09 -31.76 12.47
CA PHE A 118 -10.24 -31.09 13.46
C PHE A 118 -8.79 -30.94 12.99
N ALA A 119 -8.22 -31.96 12.34
CA ALA A 119 -6.89 -31.88 11.76
C ALA A 119 -6.82 -30.75 10.71
N PHE A 120 -7.83 -30.60 9.85
CA PHE A 120 -7.89 -29.50 8.91
C PHE A 120 -7.84 -28.14 9.61
N PHE A 121 -8.67 -27.90 10.64
CA PHE A 121 -8.67 -26.60 11.32
C PHE A 121 -7.38 -26.33 12.10
N ILE A 122 -6.82 -27.35 12.76
CA ILE A 122 -5.57 -27.24 13.53
C ILE A 122 -4.37 -26.98 12.62
N LEU A 123 -4.30 -27.67 11.48
CA LEU A 123 -3.13 -27.62 10.60
C LEU A 123 -3.22 -26.51 9.55
N LEU A 124 -4.42 -26.19 9.05
CA LEU A 124 -4.60 -25.29 7.90
C LEU A 124 -5.64 -24.20 8.18
N GLY A 125 -6.87 -24.57 8.51
CA GLY A 125 -8.02 -23.65 8.54
C GLY A 125 -7.87 -22.46 9.50
N ALA A 126 -7.12 -22.60 10.60
CA ALA A 126 -6.90 -21.50 11.54
C ALA A 126 -5.66 -20.63 11.20
N THR A 127 -4.89 -20.97 10.15
CA THR A 127 -3.62 -20.29 9.85
C THR A 127 -3.80 -18.98 9.10
N TYR A 128 -4.90 -18.79 8.38
CA TYR A 128 -5.21 -17.60 7.59
C TYR A 128 -6.50 -16.92 8.08
N GLU A 129 -6.36 -15.73 8.66
CA GLU A 129 -7.42 -15.08 9.44
C GLU A 129 -8.63 -14.63 8.61
N ASP A 130 -8.40 -14.07 7.43
CA ASP A 130 -9.46 -13.71 6.48
C ASP A 130 -10.35 -14.93 6.16
N ALA A 131 -9.72 -16.07 5.82
CA ALA A 131 -10.47 -17.31 5.59
C ALA A 131 -11.15 -17.78 6.87
N LEU A 132 -10.54 -17.66 8.04
CA LEU A 132 -11.15 -18.09 9.30
C LEU A 132 -12.46 -17.32 9.60
N HIS A 133 -12.48 -16.00 9.41
CA HIS A 133 -13.70 -15.20 9.55
C HIS A 133 -14.76 -15.61 8.53
N GLN A 134 -14.38 -15.76 7.27
CA GLN A 134 -15.28 -16.18 6.19
C GLN A 134 -15.85 -17.59 6.46
N MET A 135 -15.01 -18.54 6.90
CA MET A 135 -15.42 -19.88 7.31
C MET A 135 -16.36 -19.83 8.51
N ALA A 136 -16.08 -19.02 9.54
CA ALA A 136 -16.98 -18.87 10.68
C ALA A 136 -18.35 -18.32 10.25
N ILE A 137 -18.39 -17.33 9.35
CA ILE A 137 -19.62 -16.80 8.78
C ILE A 137 -20.38 -17.90 8.02
N GLY A 138 -19.68 -18.65 7.17
CA GLY A 138 -20.24 -19.79 6.44
C GLY A 138 -20.84 -20.84 7.37
N LEU A 139 -20.07 -21.32 8.36
CA LEU A 139 -20.50 -22.32 9.34
C LEU A 139 -21.75 -21.86 10.11
N MET A 140 -21.80 -20.60 10.57
CA MET A 140 -23.00 -20.05 11.22
C MET A 140 -24.18 -19.96 10.25
N GLY A 141 -23.96 -19.44 9.04
CA GLY A 141 -25.00 -19.25 8.03
C GLY A 141 -25.64 -20.55 7.55
N PHE A 142 -24.84 -21.57 7.26
CA PHE A 142 -25.35 -22.90 6.92
C PHE A 142 -26.07 -23.57 8.09
N GLU A 143 -25.62 -23.36 9.33
CA GLU A 143 -26.33 -23.87 10.50
C GLU A 143 -27.70 -23.20 10.69
N LEU A 144 -27.85 -21.91 10.37
CA LEU A 144 -29.17 -21.23 10.37
C LEU A 144 -30.11 -21.80 9.31
N LEU A 145 -29.61 -21.98 8.09
CA LEU A 145 -30.39 -22.58 6.99
C LEU A 145 -30.82 -24.02 7.34
N ARG A 146 -29.94 -24.80 7.96
CA ARG A 146 -30.25 -26.16 8.40
C ARG A 146 -31.33 -26.18 9.49
N ARG A 147 -31.29 -25.24 10.43
CA ARG A 147 -32.23 -25.12 11.58
C ARG A 147 -33.46 -24.27 11.29
N HIS A 148 -33.75 -23.92 10.05
CA HIS A 148 -34.81 -22.95 9.73
C HIS A 148 -36.22 -23.35 10.25
N ASP A 149 -36.47 -24.63 10.47
CA ASP A 149 -37.72 -25.13 11.05
C ASP A 149 -37.79 -25.04 12.57
N GLU A 150 -36.66 -24.96 13.27
CA GLU A 150 -36.59 -24.91 14.73
C GLU A 150 -37.13 -23.57 15.27
N LYS A 151 -37.82 -23.59 16.42
CA LYS A 151 -38.37 -22.37 17.07
C LYS A 151 -37.35 -21.65 17.97
N LEU A 152 -36.06 -22.00 17.89
CA LEU A 152 -35.01 -21.45 18.73
C LEU A 152 -34.66 -20.00 18.32
N ARG A 153 -35.30 -19.00 18.92
CA ARG A 153 -35.08 -17.58 18.57
C ARG A 153 -33.74 -16.99 19.06
N VAL A 154 -33.12 -17.60 20.07
CA VAL A 154 -31.89 -17.10 20.70
C VAL A 154 -30.66 -17.33 19.81
N LEU A 155 -30.53 -18.50 19.20
CA LEU A 155 -29.36 -18.83 18.38
C LEU A 155 -29.24 -17.95 17.11
N PRO A 156 -30.32 -17.71 16.33
CA PRO A 156 -30.30 -16.75 15.23
C PRO A 156 -29.96 -15.32 15.67
N ALA A 157 -30.46 -14.87 16.82
CA ALA A 157 -30.10 -13.55 17.36
C ALA A 157 -28.60 -13.47 17.72
N LEU A 158 -28.06 -14.50 18.36
CA LEU A 158 -26.63 -14.58 18.67
C LEU A 158 -25.77 -14.58 17.40
N PHE A 159 -26.12 -15.38 16.39
CA PHE A 159 -25.38 -15.41 15.13
C PHE A 159 -25.51 -14.10 14.35
N ALA A 160 -26.67 -13.45 14.38
CA ALA A 160 -26.84 -12.11 13.81
C ALA A 160 -25.94 -11.07 14.50
N ALA A 161 -25.79 -11.14 15.83
CA ALA A 161 -24.86 -10.29 16.56
C ALA A 161 -23.39 -10.58 16.18
N LEU A 162 -23.00 -11.85 16.05
CA LEU A 162 -21.64 -12.22 15.60
C LEU A 162 -21.37 -11.79 14.16
N PHE A 163 -22.36 -11.92 13.27
CA PHE A 163 -22.31 -11.39 11.90
C PHE A 163 -22.11 -9.89 11.88
N ALA A 164 -22.83 -9.14 12.74
CA ALA A 164 -22.66 -7.70 12.86
C ALA A 164 -21.24 -7.32 13.29
N VAL A 165 -20.69 -8.00 14.31
CA VAL A 165 -19.32 -7.77 14.77
C VAL A 165 -18.30 -8.05 13.65
N LEU A 166 -18.39 -9.20 12.97
CA LEU A 166 -17.48 -9.53 11.87
C LEU A 166 -17.66 -8.59 10.67
N GLY A 167 -18.88 -8.07 10.43
CA GLY A 167 -19.15 -7.07 9.41
C GLY A 167 -18.58 -5.69 9.73
N LEU A 168 -18.50 -5.31 11.01
CA LEU A 168 -17.82 -4.08 11.46
C LEU A 168 -16.29 -4.18 11.38
N VAL A 169 -15.75 -5.40 11.29
CA VAL A 169 -14.32 -5.62 11.03
C VAL A 169 -13.99 -5.34 9.57
N LYS A 170 -14.69 -5.97 8.62
CA LYS A 170 -14.35 -5.90 7.19
C LYS A 170 -15.59 -5.90 6.30
N PHE A 171 -15.57 -5.07 5.25
CA PHE A 171 -16.72 -4.91 4.37
C PHE A 171 -17.11 -6.21 3.63
N THR A 172 -16.13 -7.03 3.23
CA THR A 172 -16.39 -8.33 2.59
C THR A 172 -17.02 -9.35 3.54
N ASN A 173 -16.74 -9.26 4.85
CA ASN A 173 -17.43 -10.06 5.87
C ASN A 173 -18.89 -9.62 5.98
N LEU A 174 -19.15 -8.31 5.98
CA LEU A 174 -20.51 -7.74 6.00
C LEU A 174 -21.33 -8.19 4.79
N MET A 175 -20.73 -8.18 3.59
CA MET A 175 -21.36 -8.68 2.37
C MET A 175 -21.78 -10.14 2.51
N LEU A 176 -20.86 -11.03 2.92
CA LEU A 176 -21.18 -12.45 3.08
C LEU A 176 -22.26 -12.69 4.15
N ALA A 177 -22.12 -12.06 5.31
CA ALA A 177 -23.08 -12.18 6.40
C ALA A 177 -24.48 -11.71 5.97
N THR A 178 -24.56 -10.61 5.23
CA THR A 178 -25.82 -10.08 4.68
C THR A 178 -26.46 -11.06 3.71
N VAL A 179 -25.67 -11.73 2.84
CA VAL A 179 -26.20 -12.79 1.96
C VAL A 179 -26.83 -13.91 2.77
N PHE A 180 -26.16 -14.40 3.84
CA PHE A 180 -26.75 -15.44 4.69
C PHE A 180 -28.03 -14.98 5.40
N VAL A 181 -28.06 -13.76 5.94
CA VAL A 181 -29.26 -13.19 6.57
C VAL A 181 -30.42 -13.11 5.56
N ILE A 182 -30.17 -12.62 4.34
CA ILE A 182 -31.18 -12.54 3.27
C ILE A 182 -31.65 -13.95 2.86
N CYS A 183 -30.74 -14.90 2.69
CA CYS A 183 -31.09 -16.29 2.36
C CYS A 183 -31.98 -16.92 3.44
N VAL A 184 -31.64 -16.77 4.72
CA VAL A 184 -32.45 -17.28 5.84
C VAL A 184 -33.82 -16.61 5.88
N ALA A 185 -33.87 -15.28 5.71
CA ALA A 185 -35.14 -14.55 5.66
C ALA A 185 -36.01 -14.97 4.46
N ALA A 186 -35.42 -15.14 3.28
CA ALA A 186 -36.12 -15.60 2.07
C ALA A 186 -36.70 -17.00 2.26
N LEU A 187 -35.96 -17.91 2.91
CA LEU A 187 -36.44 -19.23 3.26
C LEU A 187 -37.64 -19.15 4.22
N HIS A 188 -37.54 -18.35 5.30
CA HIS A 188 -38.68 -18.14 6.19
C HIS A 188 -39.91 -17.56 5.48
N LEU A 189 -39.72 -16.58 4.58
CA LEU A 189 -40.82 -16.01 3.78
C LEU A 189 -41.46 -17.05 2.85
N TRP A 190 -40.66 -17.91 2.22
CA TRP A 190 -41.14 -19.00 1.38
C TRP A 190 -42.06 -19.93 2.16
N HIS A 191 -41.65 -20.31 3.37
CA HIS A 191 -42.46 -21.10 4.30
C HIS A 191 -43.52 -20.29 5.06
N ARG A 192 -43.83 -19.07 4.61
CA ARG A 192 -44.86 -18.17 5.17
C ARG A 192 -44.62 -17.74 6.63
N ARG A 193 -43.40 -17.88 7.16
CA ARG A 193 -42.98 -17.46 8.51
C ARG A 193 -42.50 -16.01 8.53
N ARG A 194 -43.39 -15.07 8.23
CA ARG A 194 -43.06 -13.63 8.14
C ARG A 194 -42.45 -13.07 9.43
N ALA A 195 -42.92 -13.51 10.59
CA ALA A 195 -42.39 -13.05 11.88
C ALA A 195 -40.92 -13.43 12.07
N ASP A 196 -40.53 -14.66 11.70
CA ASP A 196 -39.15 -15.12 11.84
C ASP A 196 -38.22 -14.48 10.79
N ALA A 197 -38.74 -14.18 9.59
CA ALA A 197 -38.03 -13.40 8.59
C ALA A 197 -37.76 -11.96 9.07
N LEU A 198 -38.77 -11.27 9.60
CA LEU A 198 -38.60 -9.94 10.19
C LEU A 198 -37.69 -9.96 11.42
N TRP A 199 -37.73 -11.05 12.19
CA TRP A 199 -36.86 -11.22 13.36
C TRP A 199 -35.38 -11.29 12.97
N ILE A 200 -35.00 -12.14 12.01
CA ILE A 200 -33.59 -12.26 11.60
C ILE A 200 -33.08 -10.99 10.90
N LEU A 201 -33.93 -10.34 10.09
CA LEU A 201 -33.62 -9.04 9.48
C LEU A 201 -33.45 -7.95 10.54
N GLY A 202 -34.37 -7.87 11.49
CA GLY A 202 -34.34 -6.90 12.58
C GLY A 202 -33.12 -7.07 13.49
N TRP A 203 -32.77 -8.31 13.85
CA TRP A 203 -31.54 -8.57 14.63
C TRP A 203 -30.27 -8.32 13.83
N GLY A 204 -30.23 -8.68 12.54
CA GLY A 204 -29.08 -8.41 11.68
C GLY A 204 -28.81 -6.91 11.55
N ALA A 205 -29.83 -6.13 11.16
CA ALA A 205 -29.71 -4.68 11.04
C ALA A 205 -29.50 -4.02 12.40
N GLY A 206 -30.32 -4.36 13.41
CA GLY A 206 -30.25 -3.76 14.74
C GLY A 206 -28.91 -3.99 15.44
N SER A 207 -28.34 -5.20 15.34
CA SER A 207 -27.02 -5.48 15.94
C SER A 207 -25.89 -4.74 15.24
N TYR A 208 -25.95 -4.60 13.91
CA TYR A 208 -24.96 -3.84 13.15
C TYR A 208 -25.03 -2.34 13.49
N LEU A 209 -26.24 -1.77 13.51
CA LEU A 209 -26.45 -0.36 13.88
C LEU A 209 -26.04 -0.08 15.33
N LEU A 210 -26.37 -0.98 16.25
CA LEU A 210 -25.94 -0.88 17.64
C LEU A 210 -24.41 -0.91 17.73
N GLY A 211 -23.76 -1.88 17.08
CA GLY A 211 -22.30 -1.99 17.07
C GLY A 211 -21.63 -0.76 16.43
N TRP A 212 -22.20 -0.20 15.37
CA TRP A 212 -21.75 1.05 14.75
C TRP A 212 -21.75 2.22 15.74
N VAL A 213 -22.87 2.43 16.44
CA VAL A 213 -23.00 3.48 17.47
C VAL A 213 -22.08 3.23 18.66
N LEU A 214 -21.92 1.97 19.10
CA LEU A 214 -20.99 1.61 20.17
C LEU A 214 -19.52 1.85 19.79
N CYS A 215 -19.19 1.83 18.50
CA CYS A 215 -17.88 2.24 17.99
C CYS A 215 -17.73 3.78 17.88
N GLY A 216 -18.68 4.56 18.40
CA GLY A 216 -18.66 6.02 18.36
C GLY A 216 -18.92 6.61 16.97
N GLN A 217 -19.51 5.84 16.06
CA GLN A 217 -19.74 6.25 14.69
C GLN A 217 -21.13 6.89 14.53
N ASN A 218 -21.21 7.96 13.74
CA ASN A 218 -22.46 8.63 13.41
C ASN A 218 -23.25 7.81 12.38
N LEU A 219 -24.54 7.56 12.64
CA LEU A 219 -25.43 6.84 11.72
C LEU A 219 -25.61 7.56 10.38
N LEU A 220 -25.49 8.89 10.36
CA LEU A 220 -25.58 9.69 9.13
C LEU A 220 -24.45 9.39 8.14
N ASN A 221 -23.34 8.79 8.61
CA ASN A 221 -22.19 8.44 7.77
C ASN A 221 -22.32 7.06 7.11
N LEU A 222 -23.35 6.27 7.43
CA LEU A 222 -23.56 4.95 6.84
C LEU A 222 -23.68 4.98 5.29
N PRO A 223 -24.42 5.91 4.66
CA PRO A 223 -24.47 6.00 3.20
C PRO A 223 -23.08 6.18 2.57
N ASP A 224 -22.27 7.08 3.12
CA ASP A 224 -20.90 7.30 2.66
C ASP A 224 -20.02 6.07 2.92
N TYR A 225 -20.14 5.42 4.08
CA TYR A 225 -19.43 4.18 4.38
C TYR A 225 -19.75 3.08 3.36
N PHE A 226 -21.03 2.81 3.08
CA PHE A 226 -21.43 1.79 2.11
C PHE A 226 -20.99 2.12 0.70
N PHE A 227 -21.20 3.37 0.26
CA PHE A 227 -20.83 3.81 -1.09
C PHE A 227 -19.31 3.78 -1.29
N ASN A 228 -18.54 4.34 -0.35
CA ASN A 228 -17.09 4.40 -0.47
C ASN A 228 -16.44 3.03 -0.29
N SER A 229 -16.97 2.15 0.58
CA SER A 229 -16.50 0.76 0.70
C SER A 229 -16.79 -0.05 -0.57
N TRP A 230 -17.94 0.20 -1.22
CA TRP A 230 -18.25 -0.39 -2.52
C TRP A 230 -17.28 0.08 -3.61
N GLU A 231 -17.00 1.39 -3.68
CA GLU A 231 -16.02 1.95 -4.60
C GLU A 231 -14.61 1.36 -4.41
N ILE A 232 -14.19 1.15 -3.16
CA ILE A 232 -12.94 0.44 -2.81
C ILE A 232 -12.99 -1.02 -3.29
N SER A 233 -14.07 -1.74 -2.99
CA SER A 233 -14.20 -3.16 -3.37
C SER A 233 -14.19 -3.37 -4.89
N GLN A 234 -14.84 -2.49 -5.65
CA GLN A 234 -14.79 -2.52 -7.12
C GLN A 234 -13.41 -2.12 -7.64
N GLY A 235 -12.82 -1.06 -7.08
CA GLY A 235 -11.48 -0.59 -7.43
C GLY A 235 -10.41 -1.65 -7.22
N TYR A 236 -10.51 -2.45 -6.15
CA TYR A 236 -9.61 -3.57 -5.88
C TYR A 236 -9.63 -4.60 -7.02
N GLN A 237 -10.82 -4.97 -7.53
CA GLN A 237 -10.93 -5.95 -8.63
C GLN A 237 -10.29 -5.45 -9.93
N GLU A 238 -10.40 -4.15 -10.22
CA GLU A 238 -9.86 -3.54 -11.44
C GLU A 238 -8.37 -3.21 -11.34
N THR A 239 -7.84 -3.02 -10.12
CA THR A 239 -6.51 -2.41 -9.91
C THR A 239 -5.48 -3.34 -9.27
N MET A 240 -5.91 -4.26 -8.40
CA MET A 240 -4.98 -5.04 -7.55
C MET A 240 -4.65 -6.43 -8.11
N GLY A 241 -5.15 -6.76 -9.31
CA GLY A 241 -4.97 -8.10 -9.88
C GLY A 241 -3.51 -8.46 -10.16
N ILE A 242 -3.08 -9.68 -9.93
CA ILE A 242 -1.73 -10.18 -10.30
C ILE A 242 -1.92 -11.41 -11.20
N PRO A 243 -1.09 -11.70 -12.21
CA PRO A 243 -1.26 -12.89 -13.05
C PRO A 243 -1.33 -14.16 -12.19
N THR A 244 -2.26 -15.05 -12.49
CA THR A 244 -2.35 -16.36 -11.79
C THR A 244 -1.54 -17.37 -12.58
N PRO A 245 -0.69 -18.17 -11.92
CA PRO A 245 -0.03 -19.30 -12.56
C PRO A 245 -1.06 -20.28 -13.17
N PRO A 246 -0.83 -20.83 -14.38
CA PRO A 246 -1.79 -21.72 -15.05
C PRO A 246 -2.23 -22.89 -14.17
N GLU A 247 -1.30 -23.55 -13.49
CA GLU A 247 -1.55 -24.65 -12.57
C GLU A 247 -2.47 -24.26 -11.41
N GLY A 248 -2.29 -23.06 -10.86
CA GLY A 248 -3.11 -22.52 -9.78
C GLY A 248 -4.53 -22.20 -10.25
N LEU A 249 -4.66 -21.65 -11.46
CA LEU A 249 -5.96 -21.40 -12.08
C LEU A 249 -6.71 -22.70 -12.38
N ILE A 250 -6.03 -23.71 -12.94
CA ILE A 250 -6.60 -25.03 -13.22
C ILE A 250 -7.09 -25.68 -11.91
N ALA A 251 -6.28 -25.69 -10.85
CA ALA A 251 -6.68 -26.23 -9.55
C ALA A 251 -7.92 -25.51 -8.99
N GLY A 252 -7.97 -24.19 -9.13
CA GLY A 252 -9.15 -23.38 -8.76
C GLY A 252 -10.40 -23.76 -9.55
N LEU A 253 -10.31 -23.83 -10.87
CA LEU A 253 -11.44 -24.17 -11.75
C LEU A 253 -11.95 -25.60 -11.53
N VAL A 254 -11.05 -26.57 -11.34
CA VAL A 254 -11.40 -27.96 -10.98
C VAL A 254 -12.16 -27.97 -9.65
N THR A 255 -11.66 -27.24 -8.66
CA THR A 255 -12.31 -27.10 -7.34
C THR A 255 -13.73 -26.54 -7.46
N VAL A 256 -13.92 -25.47 -8.26
CA VAL A 256 -15.26 -24.90 -8.53
C VAL A 256 -16.15 -25.91 -9.25
N GLY A 257 -15.65 -26.62 -10.27
CA GLY A 257 -16.41 -27.65 -10.99
C GLY A 257 -16.87 -28.80 -10.09
N LEU A 258 -16.01 -29.26 -9.17
CA LEU A 258 -16.35 -30.27 -8.17
C LEU A 258 -17.44 -29.79 -7.21
N VAL A 259 -17.35 -28.54 -6.76
CA VAL A 259 -18.39 -27.90 -5.92
C VAL A 259 -19.73 -27.85 -6.66
N LEU A 260 -19.76 -27.35 -7.90
CA LEU A 260 -20.99 -27.22 -8.66
C LEU A 260 -21.63 -28.59 -8.93
N THR A 261 -20.81 -29.60 -9.26
CA THR A 261 -21.27 -30.99 -9.45
C THR A 261 -21.92 -31.54 -8.17
N TYR A 262 -21.32 -31.25 -7.01
CA TYR A 262 -21.89 -31.62 -5.72
C TYR A 262 -23.23 -30.92 -5.45
N LEU A 263 -23.30 -29.60 -5.68
CA LEU A 263 -24.52 -28.80 -5.45
C LEU A 263 -25.69 -29.25 -6.34
N VAL A 264 -25.45 -29.58 -7.61
CA VAL A 264 -26.49 -30.15 -8.49
C VAL A 264 -27.01 -31.47 -7.92
N GLY A 265 -26.11 -32.31 -7.41
CA GLY A 265 -26.45 -33.53 -6.71
C GLY A 265 -27.26 -33.32 -5.42
N TYR A 266 -26.99 -32.24 -4.70
CA TYR A 266 -27.69 -31.88 -3.47
C TYR A 266 -29.11 -31.36 -3.77
N VAL A 267 -29.25 -30.41 -4.69
CA VAL A 267 -30.54 -29.82 -5.07
C VAL A 267 -31.51 -30.85 -5.66
N SER A 268 -31.00 -31.82 -6.43
CA SER A 268 -31.82 -32.88 -7.02
C SER A 268 -32.39 -33.89 -6.01
N ARG A 269 -31.88 -33.92 -4.76
CA ARG A 269 -32.24 -34.93 -3.76
C ARG A 269 -33.11 -34.43 -2.62
N LEU A 270 -32.92 -33.18 -2.22
CA LEU A 270 -33.65 -32.65 -1.08
C LEU A 270 -35.14 -32.53 -1.38
N GLN A 271 -35.96 -33.13 -0.50
CA GLN A 271 -37.41 -33.02 -0.59
C GLN A 271 -37.85 -31.56 -0.43
N ASP A 272 -37.22 -30.83 0.49
CA ASP A 272 -37.38 -29.39 0.62
C ASP A 272 -36.54 -28.66 -0.44
N ARG A 273 -37.16 -28.47 -1.61
CA ARG A 273 -36.54 -27.77 -2.75
C ARG A 273 -36.20 -26.32 -2.42
N ALA A 274 -36.99 -25.64 -1.58
CA ALA A 274 -36.77 -24.24 -1.25
C ALA A 274 -35.47 -24.09 -0.46
N ARG A 275 -35.32 -24.88 0.61
CA ARG A 275 -34.07 -24.93 1.38
C ARG A 275 -32.89 -25.32 0.51
N ALA A 276 -33.05 -26.30 -0.37
CA ALA A 276 -31.96 -26.76 -1.24
C ALA A 276 -31.46 -25.65 -2.18
N ILE A 277 -32.38 -24.94 -2.85
CA ILE A 277 -32.05 -23.84 -3.76
C ILE A 277 -31.42 -22.68 -2.99
N VAL A 278 -32.02 -22.24 -1.89
CA VAL A 278 -31.48 -21.13 -1.07
C VAL A 278 -30.09 -21.46 -0.54
N THR A 279 -29.87 -22.71 -0.10
CA THR A 279 -28.56 -23.14 0.39
C THR A 279 -27.53 -23.20 -0.74
N ALA A 280 -27.92 -23.66 -1.94
CA ALA A 280 -27.04 -23.63 -3.11
C ALA A 280 -26.66 -22.19 -3.50
N VAL A 281 -27.61 -21.25 -3.45
CA VAL A 281 -27.34 -19.82 -3.71
C VAL A 281 -26.36 -19.25 -2.67
N ALA A 282 -26.60 -19.49 -1.38
CA ALA A 282 -25.70 -19.05 -0.31
C ALA A 282 -24.29 -19.66 -0.46
N PHE A 283 -24.20 -20.92 -0.87
CA PHE A 283 -22.94 -21.61 -1.12
C PHE A 283 -22.21 -21.03 -2.34
N CYS A 284 -22.90 -20.77 -3.44
CA CYS A 284 -22.31 -20.12 -4.61
C CYS A 284 -21.77 -18.73 -4.27
N ALA A 285 -22.50 -17.94 -3.47
CA ALA A 285 -22.02 -16.64 -3.01
C ALA A 285 -20.78 -16.76 -2.10
N TYR A 286 -20.78 -17.72 -1.18
CA TYR A 286 -19.65 -18.04 -0.31
C TYR A 286 -18.40 -18.40 -1.12
N VAL A 287 -18.53 -19.26 -2.13
CA VAL A 287 -17.42 -19.65 -3.00
C VAL A 287 -16.98 -18.51 -3.91
N LEU A 288 -17.91 -17.76 -4.51
CA LEU A 288 -17.60 -16.66 -5.43
C LEU A 288 -16.83 -15.53 -4.73
N LEU A 289 -17.23 -15.16 -3.51
CA LEU A 289 -16.56 -14.10 -2.76
C LEU A 289 -15.12 -14.50 -2.39
N ASN A 290 -14.92 -15.76 -1.98
CA ASN A 290 -13.58 -16.25 -1.64
C ASN A 290 -12.73 -16.56 -2.88
N TRP A 291 -13.35 -16.93 -4.00
CA TRP A 291 -12.70 -16.98 -5.30
C TRP A 291 -12.17 -15.60 -5.67
N LYS A 292 -12.99 -14.56 -5.54
CA LYS A 292 -12.57 -13.17 -5.79
C LYS A 292 -11.43 -12.73 -4.89
N HIS A 293 -11.51 -13.04 -3.60
CA HIS A 293 -10.44 -12.77 -2.64
C HIS A 293 -9.11 -13.44 -3.04
N GLY A 294 -9.15 -14.72 -3.41
CA GLY A 294 -7.93 -15.48 -3.72
C GLY A 294 -7.38 -15.32 -5.13
N PHE A 295 -8.23 -15.09 -6.13
CA PHE A 295 -7.85 -15.14 -7.55
C PHE A 295 -7.77 -13.78 -8.24
N VAL A 296 -8.28 -12.70 -7.64
CA VAL A 296 -7.98 -11.35 -8.14
C VAL A 296 -6.49 -11.08 -7.96
N ARG A 297 -6.01 -11.06 -6.71
CA ARG A 297 -4.58 -10.97 -6.39
C ARG A 297 -4.03 -12.37 -6.14
N ALA A 298 -3.56 -13.02 -7.20
CA ALA A 298 -3.19 -14.43 -7.19
C ALA A 298 -1.76 -14.70 -6.68
N ASP A 299 -1.52 -14.28 -5.44
CA ASP A 299 -0.31 -14.56 -4.67
C ASP A 299 -0.69 -15.47 -3.48
N GLY A 300 -0.10 -15.25 -2.29
CA GLY A 300 -0.48 -15.98 -1.07
C GLY A 300 -1.98 -15.92 -0.74
N HIS A 301 -2.75 -14.95 -1.25
CA HIS A 301 -4.20 -14.87 -1.04
C HIS A 301 -4.97 -16.10 -1.59
N MET A 302 -4.42 -16.82 -2.58
CA MET A 302 -5.04 -18.01 -3.16
C MET A 302 -5.35 -19.10 -2.13
N ILE A 303 -4.53 -19.25 -1.09
CA ILE A 303 -4.76 -20.27 -0.05
C ILE A 303 -6.09 -20.05 0.67
N GLY A 304 -6.53 -18.79 0.78
CA GLY A 304 -7.79 -18.43 1.44
C GLY A 304 -8.99 -19.08 0.76
N PHE A 305 -9.02 -19.08 -0.58
CA PHE A 305 -10.05 -19.78 -1.35
C PHE A 305 -10.07 -21.27 -1.04
N PHE A 306 -8.91 -21.94 -1.12
CA PHE A 306 -8.84 -23.38 -0.92
C PHE A 306 -9.17 -23.80 0.52
N PHE A 307 -8.79 -23.01 1.53
CA PHE A 307 -9.18 -23.27 2.92
C PHE A 307 -10.69 -23.15 3.12
N VAL A 308 -11.31 -22.10 2.58
CA VAL A 308 -12.75 -21.87 2.65
C VAL A 308 -13.53 -23.00 1.98
N VAL A 309 -13.10 -23.46 0.80
CA VAL A 309 -13.77 -24.54 0.06
C VAL A 309 -13.48 -25.93 0.64
N MET A 310 -12.38 -26.09 1.38
CA MET A 310 -12.10 -27.32 2.13
C MET A 310 -13.12 -27.58 3.23
N VAL A 311 -13.67 -26.55 3.89
CA VAL A 311 -14.68 -26.72 4.95
C VAL A 311 -15.84 -27.61 4.51
N PRO A 312 -16.52 -27.33 3.38
CA PRO A 312 -17.47 -28.25 2.76
C PRO A 312 -16.94 -29.68 2.58
N ALA A 313 -15.71 -29.86 2.09
CA ALA A 313 -15.14 -31.20 1.86
C ALA A 313 -15.00 -32.01 3.16
N VAL A 314 -14.62 -31.37 4.26
CA VAL A 314 -14.40 -32.04 5.57
C VAL A 314 -15.65 -32.06 6.46
N ALA A 315 -16.57 -31.13 6.28
CA ALA A 315 -17.79 -30.98 7.11
C ALA A 315 -19.05 -31.56 6.47
N PHE A 316 -19.05 -31.86 5.17
CA PHE A 316 -20.18 -32.55 4.53
C PHE A 316 -20.26 -34.01 4.96
N PRO A 317 -21.49 -34.56 5.06
CA PRO A 317 -22.78 -33.94 4.73
C PRO A 317 -23.45 -33.20 5.90
N VAL A 318 -22.89 -33.28 7.10
CA VAL A 318 -23.47 -32.74 8.35
C VAL A 318 -23.78 -31.25 8.25
N LEU A 319 -22.99 -30.48 7.48
CA LEU A 319 -23.25 -29.06 7.22
C LEU A 319 -24.62 -28.80 6.56
N LEU A 320 -25.13 -29.70 5.72
CA LEU A 320 -26.39 -29.54 4.97
C LEU A 320 -27.55 -30.36 5.56
N GLY A 321 -27.30 -31.11 6.63
CA GLY A 321 -28.31 -31.93 7.27
C GLY A 321 -28.63 -33.24 6.55
N ASP A 322 -27.87 -33.64 5.54
CA ASP A 322 -27.92 -35.03 5.08
C ASP A 322 -27.13 -35.86 6.11
N GLY A 323 -27.70 -36.93 6.67
CA GLY A 323 -26.96 -37.84 7.54
C GLY A 323 -25.82 -38.55 6.79
N ASP A 324 -25.20 -39.59 7.38
CA ASP A 324 -24.12 -40.36 6.72
C ASP A 324 -24.54 -41.08 5.39
N GLY A 325 -25.80 -40.95 4.96
CA GLY A 325 -26.43 -41.52 3.76
C GLY A 325 -25.98 -40.94 2.41
N LEU A 326 -24.75 -40.40 2.30
CA LEU A 326 -24.17 -40.00 1.01
C LEU A 326 -23.94 -41.23 0.11
N ARG A 327 -24.38 -41.17 -1.16
CA ARG A 327 -24.04 -42.19 -2.17
C ARG A 327 -22.53 -42.26 -2.39
N ARG A 328 -22.02 -43.43 -2.79
CA ARG A 328 -20.58 -43.66 -3.04
C ARG A 328 -19.92 -42.57 -3.88
N TRP A 329 -20.60 -42.09 -4.94
CA TRP A 329 -20.07 -41.02 -5.79
C TRP A 329 -19.92 -39.67 -5.09
N GLN A 330 -20.83 -39.29 -4.18
CA GLN A 330 -20.72 -38.02 -3.45
C GLN A 330 -19.56 -38.07 -2.44
N ARG A 331 -19.32 -39.24 -1.84
CA ARG A 331 -18.13 -39.46 -1.00
C ARG A 331 -16.85 -39.32 -1.84
N GLY A 332 -16.84 -39.90 -3.04
CA GLY A 332 -15.78 -39.71 -4.02
C GLY A 332 -15.54 -38.24 -4.36
N LEU A 333 -16.61 -37.47 -4.60
CA LEU A 333 -16.51 -36.03 -4.86
C LEU A 333 -15.95 -35.24 -3.67
N THR A 334 -16.35 -35.53 -2.43
CA THR A 334 -15.79 -34.85 -1.26
C THR A 334 -14.30 -35.13 -1.09
N VAL A 335 -13.85 -36.36 -1.40
CA VAL A 335 -12.42 -36.71 -1.39
C VAL A 335 -11.69 -36.01 -2.53
N ALA A 336 -12.22 -36.02 -3.75
CA ALA A 336 -11.65 -35.30 -4.88
C ALA A 336 -11.54 -33.79 -4.61
N LEU A 337 -12.56 -33.21 -3.97
CA LEU A 337 -12.57 -31.81 -3.58
C LEU A 337 -11.47 -31.50 -2.55
N ALA A 338 -11.31 -32.36 -1.53
CA ALA A 338 -10.25 -32.22 -0.54
C ALA A 338 -8.86 -32.32 -1.19
N VAL A 339 -8.64 -33.32 -2.05
CA VAL A 339 -7.37 -33.49 -2.78
C VAL A 339 -7.08 -32.27 -3.65
N SER A 340 -8.08 -31.79 -4.41
CA SER A 340 -7.96 -30.59 -5.25
C SER A 340 -7.57 -29.35 -4.44
N CYS A 341 -8.18 -29.16 -3.26
CA CYS A 341 -7.81 -28.05 -2.39
C CYS A 341 -6.39 -28.19 -1.83
N LEU A 342 -5.95 -29.38 -1.42
CA LEU A 342 -4.57 -29.61 -0.94
C LEU A 342 -3.53 -29.36 -2.05
N VAL A 343 -3.81 -29.83 -3.26
CA VAL A 343 -2.97 -29.55 -4.45
C VAL A 343 -2.93 -28.05 -4.71
N GLY A 344 -4.09 -27.39 -4.71
CA GLY A 344 -4.20 -25.93 -4.91
C GLY A 344 -3.40 -25.13 -3.87
N VAL A 345 -3.44 -25.54 -2.59
CA VAL A 345 -2.63 -24.90 -1.54
C VAL A 345 -1.13 -25.12 -1.78
N GLY A 346 -0.71 -26.35 -2.15
CA GLY A 346 0.68 -26.66 -2.46
C GLY A 346 1.23 -25.90 -3.67
N VAL A 347 0.38 -25.61 -4.65
CA VAL A 347 0.70 -24.77 -5.82
C VAL A 347 0.76 -23.29 -5.43
N ALA A 348 -0.20 -22.81 -4.65
CA ALA A 348 -0.28 -21.40 -4.24
C ALA A 348 0.93 -20.96 -3.40
N ILE A 349 1.37 -21.82 -2.46
CA ILE A 349 2.55 -21.57 -1.63
C ILE A 349 3.40 -22.85 -1.59
N PRO A 350 4.42 -22.97 -2.46
CA PRO A 350 5.33 -24.10 -2.48
C PRO A 350 5.98 -24.33 -1.11
N GLY A 351 5.98 -25.58 -0.65
CA GLY A 351 6.54 -25.96 0.66
C GLY A 351 5.59 -25.84 1.85
N LEU A 352 4.47 -25.12 1.74
CA LEU A 352 3.51 -24.95 2.84
C LEU A 352 3.00 -26.30 3.38
N MET A 353 2.68 -27.24 2.48
CA MET A 353 2.22 -28.58 2.86
C MET A 353 3.29 -29.41 3.57
N ARG A 354 4.58 -29.20 3.25
CA ARG A 354 5.69 -29.88 3.93
C ARG A 354 5.92 -29.31 5.34
N GLY A 355 5.71 -28.01 5.51
CA GLY A 355 5.92 -27.30 6.78
C GLY A 355 4.70 -27.23 7.71
N VAL A 356 3.55 -27.78 7.32
CA VAL A 356 2.28 -27.55 8.03
C VAL A 356 2.30 -27.98 9.51
N LEU A 357 2.94 -29.10 9.82
CA LEU A 357 3.09 -29.59 11.20
C LEU A 357 3.98 -28.65 12.01
N ASN A 358 5.08 -28.16 11.42
CA ASN A 358 5.99 -27.23 12.07
C ASN A 358 5.29 -25.89 12.35
N ILE A 359 4.52 -25.36 11.40
CA ILE A 359 3.75 -24.12 11.56
C ILE A 359 2.73 -24.25 12.70
N ALA A 360 1.99 -25.36 12.73
CA ALA A 360 1.02 -25.62 13.79
C ALA A 360 1.71 -25.77 15.16
N GLN A 361 2.85 -26.48 15.20
CA GLN A 361 3.68 -26.65 16.39
C GLN A 361 4.16 -25.29 16.92
N GLU A 362 4.83 -24.49 16.09
CA GLU A 362 5.34 -23.17 16.43
C GLU A 362 4.23 -22.24 16.95
N ARG A 363 3.04 -22.33 16.36
CA ARG A 363 1.89 -21.52 16.80
C ARG A 363 1.38 -21.94 18.16
N VAL A 364 1.22 -23.24 18.42
CA VAL A 364 0.75 -23.75 19.72
C VAL A 364 1.77 -23.45 20.81
N PHE A 365 3.01 -23.84 20.61
CA PHE A 365 4.05 -23.66 21.62
C PHE A 365 4.42 -22.18 21.79
N GLY A 366 4.50 -21.41 20.71
CA GLY A 366 4.78 -19.98 20.78
C GLY A 366 3.64 -19.19 21.43
N ASN A 367 2.38 -19.57 21.22
CA ASN A 367 1.26 -18.95 21.94
C ASN A 367 1.25 -19.34 23.42
N ALA A 368 1.49 -20.62 23.74
CA ALA A 368 1.54 -21.09 25.12
C ALA A 368 2.67 -20.41 25.91
N ASP A 369 3.87 -20.35 25.34
CA ASP A 369 5.03 -19.69 25.94
C ASP A 369 4.74 -18.20 26.24
N LYS A 370 4.22 -17.46 25.25
CA LYS A 370 3.87 -16.06 25.45
C LYS A 370 2.77 -15.83 26.50
N LEU A 371 1.81 -16.76 26.61
CA LEU A 371 0.76 -16.70 27.64
C LEU A 371 1.31 -17.01 29.04
N LEU A 372 2.32 -17.86 29.16
CA LEU A 372 2.99 -18.18 30.41
C LEU A 372 3.95 -17.07 30.85
N HIS A 373 4.50 -16.31 29.90
CA HIS A 373 5.42 -15.20 30.14
C HIS A 373 4.84 -13.86 29.63
N PRO A 374 3.72 -13.36 30.20
CA PRO A 374 3.00 -12.20 29.66
C PRO A 374 3.79 -10.89 29.79
N ALA A 375 4.58 -10.72 30.85
CA ALA A 375 5.39 -9.52 31.05
C ALA A 375 6.53 -9.42 30.02
N GLU A 376 7.24 -10.52 29.77
CA GLU A 376 8.29 -10.60 28.76
C GLU A 376 7.72 -10.46 27.34
N SER A 377 6.57 -11.08 27.08
CA SER A 377 5.87 -10.95 25.81
C SER A 377 5.54 -9.51 25.50
N ARG A 378 4.94 -8.78 26.45
CA ARG A 378 4.66 -7.35 26.29
C ARG A 378 5.95 -6.54 26.14
N GLY A 379 6.96 -6.79 26.98
CA GLY A 379 8.25 -6.12 26.89
C GLY A 379 8.92 -6.26 25.52
N THR A 380 8.78 -7.42 24.86
CA THR A 380 9.29 -7.63 23.49
C THR A 380 8.58 -6.73 22.48
N TYR A 381 7.27 -6.56 22.59
CA TYR A 381 6.52 -5.67 21.70
C TYR A 381 6.85 -4.20 21.94
N ASP A 382 6.98 -3.80 23.21
CA ASP A 382 7.38 -2.44 23.59
C ASP A 382 8.79 -2.11 23.11
N TYR A 383 9.73 -3.06 23.24
CA TYR A 383 11.09 -2.92 22.70
C TYR A 383 11.09 -2.77 21.18
N LYS A 384 10.37 -3.63 20.44
CA LYS A 384 10.28 -3.51 18.98
C LYS A 384 9.67 -2.18 18.54
N LEU A 385 8.65 -1.70 19.25
CA LEU A 385 8.07 -0.38 19.00
C LEU A 385 9.08 0.74 19.24
N GLN A 386 9.87 0.66 20.30
CA GLN A 386 10.91 1.64 20.61
C GLN A 386 12.03 1.66 19.55
N VAL A 387 12.42 0.49 19.03
CA VAL A 387 13.38 0.37 17.93
C VAL A 387 12.87 1.08 16.69
N GLU A 388 11.63 0.81 16.27
CA GLU A 388 10.99 1.48 15.13
C GLU A 388 10.89 3.00 15.35
N GLN A 389 10.48 3.44 16.54
CA GLN A 389 10.42 4.86 16.91
C GLN A 389 11.78 5.55 16.79
N THR A 390 12.86 4.87 17.19
CA THR A 390 14.23 5.42 17.10
C THR A 390 14.71 5.46 15.64
N TYR A 391 14.41 4.40 14.88
CA TYR A 391 14.80 4.30 13.47
C TYR A 391 14.06 5.28 12.56
N PHE A 392 12.82 5.63 12.90
CA PHE A 392 12.00 6.58 12.16
C PHE A 392 11.84 7.94 12.87
N ASP A 393 12.74 8.28 13.80
CA ASP A 393 12.69 9.56 14.49
C ASP A 393 12.99 10.73 13.55
N LEU A 394 12.15 11.77 13.59
CA LEU A 394 12.19 12.97 12.75
C LEU A 394 12.23 14.25 13.61
N PRO A 395 13.34 14.51 14.33
CA PRO A 395 13.44 15.64 15.24
C PRO A 395 13.36 17.00 14.54
N LYS A 396 13.88 17.16 13.30
CA LYS A 396 13.81 18.45 12.59
C LYS A 396 12.38 18.72 12.14
N VAL A 397 11.69 17.72 11.59
CA VAL A 397 10.27 17.83 11.24
C VAL A 397 9.45 18.19 12.49
N ARG A 398 9.67 17.49 13.62
CA ARG A 398 8.93 17.75 14.86
C ARG A 398 9.14 19.15 15.42
N ALA A 399 10.36 19.69 15.30
CA ALA A 399 10.64 21.07 15.70
C ALA A 399 9.86 22.11 14.88
N VAL A 400 9.63 21.85 13.59
CA VAL A 400 8.87 22.73 12.70
C VAL A 400 7.36 22.57 12.86
N VAL A 401 6.88 21.32 12.89
CA VAL A 401 5.45 20.99 12.93
C VAL A 401 4.84 21.37 14.28
N GLY A 402 5.56 21.13 15.39
CA GLY A 402 5.05 21.34 16.74
C GLY A 402 3.73 20.60 16.95
N HIS A 403 2.65 21.36 17.16
CA HIS A 403 1.28 20.83 17.34
C HIS A 403 0.37 20.97 16.09
N GLY A 404 0.92 21.46 14.97
CA GLY A 404 0.18 21.62 13.71
C GLY A 404 -0.31 20.27 13.17
N THR A 405 -1.43 20.29 12.45
CA THR A 405 -2.02 19.09 11.85
C THR A 405 -1.16 18.59 10.69
N LEU A 406 -0.97 17.27 10.60
CA LEU A 406 -0.10 16.64 9.62
C LEU A 406 -0.75 15.42 8.97
N ASP A 407 -0.74 15.33 7.64
CA ASP A 407 -0.99 14.09 6.91
C ASP A 407 0.31 13.48 6.37
N VAL A 408 0.30 12.17 6.07
CA VAL A 408 1.40 11.45 5.42
C VAL A 408 0.96 11.04 4.02
N PHE A 409 1.62 11.58 3.00
CA PHE A 409 1.38 11.21 1.60
C PHE A 409 2.31 10.07 1.18
N GLY A 410 1.74 9.01 0.60
CA GLY A 410 2.43 7.74 0.35
C GLY A 410 1.72 6.58 1.04
N PHE A 411 2.50 5.57 1.44
CA PHE A 411 1.99 4.39 2.16
C PHE A 411 2.64 4.10 3.51
N GLU A 412 3.78 4.72 3.82
CA GLU A 412 4.50 4.59 5.10
C GLU A 412 3.88 5.48 6.20
N LEU A 413 2.62 5.23 6.52
CA LEU A 413 1.83 6.09 7.42
C LEU A 413 2.25 5.98 8.89
N ALA A 414 2.86 4.86 9.31
CA ALA A 414 3.24 4.63 10.71
C ALA A 414 4.25 5.66 11.23
N VAL A 415 5.02 6.30 10.34
CA VAL A 415 5.96 7.37 10.71
C VAL A 415 5.30 8.51 11.49
N ALA A 416 4.03 8.82 11.22
CA ALA A 416 3.31 9.85 11.97
C ALA A 416 3.04 9.42 13.42
N LEU A 417 2.73 8.13 13.61
CA LEU A 417 2.44 7.55 14.92
C LEU A 417 3.72 7.43 15.76
N TYR A 418 4.82 7.00 15.15
CA TYR A 418 6.12 6.89 15.83
C TYR A 418 6.64 8.23 16.34
N ASN A 419 6.41 9.30 15.59
CA ASN A 419 6.81 10.65 15.97
C ASN A 419 5.76 11.40 16.80
N LYS A 420 4.60 10.79 17.06
CA LYS A 420 3.47 11.36 17.79
C LYS A 420 3.00 12.70 17.22
N PHE A 421 2.97 12.82 15.89
CA PHE A 421 2.41 14.00 15.23
C PHE A 421 0.90 14.09 15.45
N ASN A 422 0.34 15.30 15.33
CA ASN A 422 -1.10 15.52 15.29
C ASN A 422 -1.64 15.04 13.93
N TYR A 423 -1.85 13.72 13.82
CA TYR A 423 -2.17 13.06 12.58
C TYR A 423 -3.59 13.41 12.11
N HIS A 424 -3.69 14.06 10.95
CA HIS A 424 -4.93 14.48 10.34
C HIS A 424 -5.05 13.91 8.91
N PRO A 425 -5.41 12.61 8.79
CA PRO A 425 -5.36 11.89 7.52
C PRO A 425 -6.35 12.40 6.49
N ARG A 426 -5.99 12.26 5.20
CA ARG A 426 -6.97 12.29 4.11
C ARG A 426 -7.90 11.05 4.12
N PRO A 427 -9.12 11.13 3.56
CA PRO A 427 -10.09 10.03 3.61
C PRO A 427 -9.54 8.68 3.12
N VAL A 428 -8.97 8.64 1.92
CA VAL A 428 -8.31 7.44 1.40
C VAL A 428 -6.84 7.51 1.79
N ILE A 429 -6.53 6.96 2.96
CA ILE A 429 -5.25 7.11 3.68
C ILE A 429 -4.03 6.57 2.93
N GLN A 430 -4.23 5.60 2.03
CA GLN A 430 -3.17 4.91 1.29
C GLN A 430 -3.22 5.37 -0.18
N SER A 431 -2.18 6.06 -0.68
CA SER A 431 -2.22 6.67 -2.03
C SER A 431 -2.52 5.65 -3.14
N TYR A 432 -1.94 4.44 -3.05
CA TYR A 432 -2.18 3.37 -4.01
C TYR A 432 -3.62 2.85 -4.02
N SER A 433 -4.38 3.12 -2.94
CA SER A 433 -5.78 2.70 -2.77
C SER A 433 -6.79 3.72 -3.28
N ALA A 434 -6.36 4.89 -3.75
CA ALA A 434 -7.20 5.86 -4.45
C ALA A 434 -7.50 5.40 -5.90
N TYR A 435 -7.99 4.15 -6.04
CA TYR A 435 -8.09 3.42 -7.30
C TYR A 435 -8.93 4.15 -8.36
N ARG A 436 -10.11 4.61 -7.95
CA ARG A 436 -11.16 5.09 -8.86
C ARG A 436 -11.28 6.62 -8.81
N PRO A 437 -11.80 7.26 -9.88
CA PRO A 437 -11.96 8.71 -9.92
C PRO A 437 -12.74 9.27 -8.72
N HIS A 438 -13.74 8.55 -8.20
CA HIS A 438 -14.46 8.99 -6.99
C HIS A 438 -13.55 9.05 -5.75
N LEU A 439 -12.73 8.02 -5.54
CA LEU A 439 -11.82 7.93 -4.39
C LEU A 439 -10.73 8.98 -4.44
N SER A 440 -10.11 9.22 -5.60
CA SER A 440 -9.13 10.31 -5.76
C SER A 440 -9.76 11.69 -5.53
N ARG A 441 -10.99 11.90 -6.02
CA ARG A 441 -11.73 13.15 -5.79
C ARG A 441 -12.08 13.40 -4.31
N LEU A 442 -12.26 12.37 -3.49
CA LEU A 442 -12.46 12.55 -2.04
C LEU A 442 -11.24 13.19 -1.41
N ASN A 443 -10.05 12.66 -1.72
CA ASN A 443 -8.79 13.22 -1.23
C ASN A 443 -8.56 14.63 -1.80
N LEU A 444 -8.80 14.84 -3.09
CA LEU A 444 -8.68 16.18 -3.70
C LEU A 444 -9.60 17.21 -3.02
N LYS A 445 -10.87 16.85 -2.76
CA LYS A 445 -11.83 17.73 -2.06
C LYS A 445 -11.36 18.06 -0.65
N PHE A 446 -10.83 17.07 0.08
CA PHE A 446 -10.27 17.28 1.40
C PHE A 446 -9.11 18.28 1.37
N TYR A 447 -8.11 18.07 0.51
CA TYR A 447 -6.95 18.97 0.38
C TYR A 447 -7.27 20.36 -0.19
N SER A 448 -8.35 20.48 -0.95
CA SER A 448 -8.81 21.77 -1.47
C SER A 448 -9.60 22.58 -0.44
N SER A 449 -10.00 21.98 0.68
CA SER A 449 -10.84 22.62 1.71
C SER A 449 -10.02 23.22 2.85
N ASP A 450 -10.67 24.01 3.70
CA ASP A 450 -10.04 24.55 4.92
C ASP A 450 -9.68 23.47 5.95
N ARG A 451 -10.28 22.26 5.82
CA ARG A 451 -9.94 21.08 6.63
C ARG A 451 -8.61 20.43 6.25
N ALA A 452 -7.97 20.82 5.14
CA ALA A 452 -6.68 20.26 4.75
C ALA A 452 -5.63 20.45 5.87
N PRO A 453 -4.70 19.50 6.07
CA PRO A 453 -3.70 19.60 7.13
C PRO A 453 -2.79 20.83 6.94
N GLU A 454 -2.20 21.35 8.02
CA GLU A 454 -1.20 22.42 7.91
C GLU A 454 0.09 21.90 7.25
N PHE A 455 0.45 20.65 7.52
CA PHE A 455 1.65 20.01 7.02
C PHE A 455 1.35 18.71 6.28
N VAL A 456 2.18 18.39 5.28
CA VAL A 456 2.19 17.09 4.62
C VAL A 456 3.60 16.54 4.70
N LEU A 457 3.74 15.36 5.30
CA LEU A 457 4.95 14.58 5.22
C LEU A 457 4.86 13.70 3.97
N PHE A 458 5.69 14.00 2.99
CA PHE A 458 5.58 13.49 1.63
C PHE A 458 6.70 12.49 1.33
N LYS A 459 6.31 11.33 0.81
CA LYS A 459 7.18 10.38 0.12
C LYS A 459 6.49 9.91 -1.16
N LEU A 460 7.18 10.01 -2.29
CA LEU A 460 6.65 9.51 -3.54
C LEU A 460 6.83 7.99 -3.61
N GLN A 461 5.71 7.25 -3.55
CA GLN A 461 5.73 5.79 -3.47
C GLN A 461 4.61 5.19 -4.33
N SER A 462 4.87 4.00 -4.86
CA SER A 462 3.95 3.24 -5.71
C SER A 462 4.19 1.74 -5.52
N ILE A 463 3.27 0.92 -6.03
CA ILE A 463 3.34 -0.54 -5.97
C ILE A 463 3.14 -1.18 -7.35
N ASP A 464 3.40 -2.49 -7.45
CA ASP A 464 3.06 -3.33 -8.61
C ASP A 464 3.56 -2.77 -9.97
N ARG A 465 4.72 -2.08 -9.99
CA ARG A 465 5.32 -1.42 -11.18
C ARG A 465 4.40 -0.44 -11.91
N ARG A 466 3.54 0.26 -11.16
CA ARG A 466 2.76 1.40 -11.69
C ARG A 466 3.66 2.63 -11.78
N LEU A 467 3.40 3.50 -12.76
CA LEU A 467 3.98 4.84 -12.78
C LEU A 467 3.59 5.58 -11.49
N VAL A 468 4.56 6.19 -10.81
CA VAL A 468 4.37 6.80 -9.49
C VAL A 468 3.32 7.93 -9.48
N THR A 469 3.06 8.53 -10.65
CA THR A 469 2.06 9.60 -10.81
C THR A 469 0.63 9.10 -10.96
N PHE A 470 0.38 7.77 -10.97
CA PHE A 470 -0.97 7.20 -10.92
C PHE A 470 -1.59 7.24 -9.52
N ASP A 471 -0.77 7.08 -8.48
CA ASP A 471 -1.26 6.88 -7.13
C ASP A 471 -1.59 8.24 -6.49
N ASP A 472 -2.88 8.45 -6.21
CA ASP A 472 -3.47 9.71 -5.71
C ASP A 472 -3.07 10.95 -6.55
N SER A 473 -3.15 10.79 -7.87
CA SER A 473 -2.64 11.72 -8.88
C SER A 473 -3.18 13.15 -8.78
N GLU A 474 -4.47 13.30 -8.46
CA GLU A 474 -5.10 14.62 -8.30
C GLU A 474 -4.50 15.40 -7.12
N VAL A 475 -4.23 14.73 -6.00
CA VAL A 475 -3.56 15.35 -4.84
C VAL A 475 -2.09 15.63 -5.17
N LEU A 476 -1.40 14.70 -5.82
CA LEU A 476 -0.01 14.87 -6.22
C LEU A 476 0.20 16.14 -7.07
N SER A 477 -0.73 16.44 -7.98
CA SER A 477 -0.70 17.69 -8.76
C SER A 477 -1.05 18.93 -7.92
N LEU A 478 -2.01 18.80 -6.98
CA LEU A 478 -2.43 19.90 -6.11
C LEU A 478 -1.32 20.34 -5.13
N LEU A 479 -0.52 19.39 -4.61
CA LEU A 479 0.54 19.69 -3.63
C LEU A 479 1.48 20.80 -4.11
N LEU A 480 1.82 20.80 -5.40
CA LEU A 480 2.67 21.80 -6.04
C LEU A 480 2.11 23.23 -6.01
N HIS A 481 0.83 23.39 -5.74
CA HIS A 481 0.14 24.68 -5.81
C HIS A 481 -0.39 25.14 -4.46
N ARG A 482 -0.82 24.21 -3.60
CA ARG A 482 -1.36 24.51 -2.27
C ARG A 482 -0.33 24.40 -1.15
N TYR A 483 0.78 23.72 -1.37
CA TYR A 483 1.83 23.54 -0.38
C TYR A 483 3.17 24.05 -0.91
N GLU A 484 4.07 24.36 0.00
CA GLU A 484 5.44 24.73 -0.26
C GLU A 484 6.40 23.81 0.50
N TYR A 485 7.52 23.47 -0.12
CA TYR A 485 8.56 22.67 0.50
C TYR A 485 9.19 23.41 1.69
N VAL A 486 9.49 22.68 2.77
CA VAL A 486 10.14 23.22 3.97
C VAL A 486 11.51 22.61 4.19
N LEU A 487 11.59 21.29 4.31
CA LEU A 487 12.84 20.56 4.57
C LEU A 487 12.74 19.09 4.16
N THR A 488 13.89 18.42 4.06
CA THR A 488 13.99 16.97 3.89
C THR A 488 14.70 16.36 5.11
N GLU A 489 14.14 15.29 5.66
CA GLU A 489 14.74 14.53 6.76
C GLU A 489 14.52 13.03 6.53
N ARG A 490 15.60 12.24 6.55
CA ARG A 490 15.58 10.77 6.35
C ARG A 490 14.79 10.33 5.09
N GLY A 491 14.90 11.09 4.00
CA GLY A 491 14.23 10.78 2.73
C GLY A 491 12.73 11.10 2.69
N LEU A 492 12.20 11.78 3.72
CA LEU A 492 10.84 12.32 3.77
C LEU A 492 10.89 13.84 3.63
N GLN A 493 10.01 14.41 2.82
CA GLN A 493 9.91 15.85 2.65
C GLN A 493 8.77 16.40 3.50
N LEU A 494 9.02 17.49 4.22
CA LEU A 494 7.98 18.24 4.89
C LEU A 494 7.51 19.38 3.98
N TRP A 495 6.20 19.46 3.78
CA TRP A 495 5.54 20.49 3.00
C TRP A 495 4.55 21.24 3.90
N ARG A 496 4.45 22.57 3.75
CA ARG A 496 3.55 23.42 4.52
C ARG A 496 2.47 24.04 3.64
N ARG A 497 1.23 24.09 4.14
CA ARG A 497 0.10 24.70 3.43
C ARG A 497 0.32 26.21 3.29
N LYS A 498 0.24 26.72 2.06
CA LYS A 498 0.31 28.16 1.79
C LYS A 498 -0.88 28.90 2.41
N PRO A 499 -0.69 30.12 2.96
CA PRO A 499 -1.79 30.91 3.50
C PRO A 499 -2.75 31.38 2.41
N GLY A 500 -3.97 31.78 2.81
CA GLY A 500 -4.97 32.36 1.91
C GLY A 500 -5.92 31.33 1.25
N PRO A 501 -6.92 31.83 0.49
CA PRO A 501 -7.89 30.97 -0.18
C PRO A 501 -7.24 30.19 -1.34
N PHE A 502 -7.75 28.99 -1.61
CA PHE A 502 -7.31 28.17 -2.74
C PHE A 502 -8.48 27.84 -3.65
N SER A 503 -8.32 28.11 -4.94
CA SER A 503 -9.32 27.76 -5.96
C SER A 503 -8.85 26.58 -6.76
N ARG A 504 -9.53 25.44 -6.61
CA ARG A 504 -9.28 24.23 -7.42
C ARG A 504 -9.35 24.52 -8.93
N GLY A 505 -10.25 25.41 -9.36
CA GLY A 505 -10.40 25.73 -10.78
C GLY A 505 -9.15 26.35 -11.40
N SER A 506 -8.30 27.01 -10.59
CA SER A 506 -7.05 27.63 -11.07
C SER A 506 -5.99 26.60 -11.48
N ILE A 507 -6.07 25.38 -10.94
CA ILE A 507 -5.11 24.29 -11.19
C ILE A 507 -5.68 23.14 -12.00
N ALA A 508 -6.94 23.25 -12.44
CA ALA A 508 -7.58 22.21 -13.21
C ALA A 508 -6.85 22.02 -14.55
N PRO A 509 -6.52 20.78 -14.96
CA PRO A 509 -5.91 20.53 -16.26
C PRO A 509 -6.78 21.09 -17.39
N LYS A 510 -6.16 21.83 -18.31
CA LYS A 510 -6.85 22.46 -19.46
C LYS A 510 -6.69 21.58 -20.71
N PRO A 511 -7.77 21.01 -21.27
CA PRO A 511 -7.66 20.12 -22.43
C PRO A 511 -6.99 20.82 -23.63
N ILE A 512 -5.99 20.16 -24.22
CA ILE A 512 -5.30 20.59 -25.45
C ILE A 512 -5.78 19.76 -26.63
N ARG A 513 -5.70 18.43 -26.50
CA ARG A 513 -5.92 17.48 -27.59
C ARG A 513 -6.58 16.21 -27.07
N THR A 514 -7.58 15.74 -27.79
CA THR A 514 -8.18 14.42 -27.59
C THR A 514 -7.98 13.60 -28.85
N VAL A 515 -7.47 12.39 -28.70
CA VAL A 515 -7.30 11.43 -29.80
C VAL A 515 -7.95 10.11 -29.45
N GLU A 516 -8.52 9.44 -30.46
CA GLU A 516 -8.97 8.06 -30.38
C GLU A 516 -7.92 7.20 -31.07
N LEU A 517 -7.46 6.15 -30.41
CA LEU A 517 -6.36 5.29 -30.86
C LEU A 517 -6.75 3.83 -30.71
N ALA A 518 -6.23 2.97 -31.57
CA ALA A 518 -6.27 1.52 -31.33
C ALA A 518 -5.12 1.11 -30.38
N PRO A 519 -5.30 0.09 -29.52
CA PRO A 519 -4.20 -0.47 -28.73
C PRO A 519 -2.96 -0.77 -29.59
N GLY A 520 -1.78 -0.43 -29.07
CA GLY A 520 -0.51 -0.52 -29.79
C GLY A 520 -0.17 0.69 -30.67
N GLN A 521 -1.12 1.57 -30.97
CA GLN A 521 -0.82 2.83 -31.68
C GLN A 521 -0.27 3.90 -30.73
N PRO A 522 0.86 4.54 -31.05
CA PRO A 522 1.45 5.58 -30.23
C PRO A 522 0.70 6.91 -30.34
N CYS A 523 0.43 7.54 -29.21
CA CYS A 523 0.07 8.95 -29.13
C CYS A 523 1.35 9.78 -29.11
N LEU A 524 1.69 10.41 -30.24
CA LEU A 524 2.86 11.27 -30.37
C LEU A 524 2.63 12.60 -29.64
N THR A 525 3.67 13.10 -28.97
CA THR A 525 3.66 14.38 -28.23
C THR A 525 4.84 15.28 -28.57
N GLU A 526 5.49 15.05 -29.72
CA GLU A 526 6.65 15.82 -30.19
C GLU A 526 6.35 17.32 -30.31
N ASP A 527 5.10 17.68 -30.61
CA ASP A 527 4.60 19.06 -30.70
C ASP A 527 4.29 19.72 -29.34
N LEU A 528 4.38 18.96 -28.24
CA LEU A 528 4.01 19.38 -26.88
C LEU A 528 5.11 19.09 -25.85
N VAL A 529 6.34 18.81 -26.29
CA VAL A 529 7.47 18.38 -25.44
C VAL A 529 7.78 19.40 -24.35
N ASP A 530 7.65 20.68 -24.66
CA ASP A 530 7.88 21.85 -23.83
C ASP A 530 6.73 22.16 -22.85
N ARG A 531 5.61 21.42 -22.91
CA ARG A 531 4.44 21.62 -22.05
C ARG A 531 4.37 20.62 -20.91
N HIS A 532 3.87 21.06 -19.76
CA HIS A 532 3.50 20.16 -18.67
C HIS A 532 2.17 19.48 -19.00
N LEU A 533 2.19 18.17 -19.24
CA LEU A 533 1.04 17.40 -19.70
C LEU A 533 0.47 16.49 -18.62
N TRP A 534 -0.85 16.59 -18.47
CA TRP A 534 -1.72 15.63 -17.82
C TRP A 534 -2.40 14.77 -18.89
N ALA A 535 -2.33 13.45 -18.74
CA ALA A 535 -3.02 12.52 -19.62
C ALA A 535 -4.19 11.85 -18.89
N THR A 536 -5.33 11.72 -19.57
CA THR A 536 -6.36 10.73 -19.23
C THR A 536 -6.43 9.69 -20.33
N VAL A 537 -6.58 8.42 -19.93
CA VAL A 537 -6.65 7.26 -20.82
C VAL A 537 -7.90 6.45 -20.48
N ASP A 538 -8.91 6.47 -21.35
CA ASP A 538 -10.17 5.73 -21.19
C ASP A 538 -10.20 4.53 -22.14
N LEU A 539 -9.55 3.44 -21.73
CA LEU A 539 -9.72 2.11 -22.34
C LEU A 539 -10.81 1.37 -21.56
N ARG A 540 -11.87 0.94 -22.26
CA ARG A 540 -13.02 0.27 -21.64
C ARG A 540 -12.98 -1.24 -21.87
N PRO A 541 -13.38 -2.05 -20.88
CA PRO A 541 -13.62 -3.46 -21.11
C PRO A 541 -14.76 -3.69 -22.10
N SER A 542 -14.59 -4.67 -23.00
CA SER A 542 -15.65 -5.18 -23.87
C SER A 542 -16.73 -5.88 -23.05
N LEU A 543 -17.83 -6.34 -23.67
CA LEU A 543 -18.82 -7.18 -22.98
C LEU A 543 -18.19 -8.46 -22.42
N LEU A 544 -17.30 -9.09 -23.21
CA LEU A 544 -16.53 -10.26 -22.76
C LEU A 544 -15.58 -9.89 -21.62
N GLY A 545 -14.92 -8.73 -21.70
CA GLY A 545 -14.10 -8.19 -20.63
C GLY A 545 -14.87 -7.97 -19.33
N ARG A 546 -16.08 -7.41 -19.39
CA ARG A 546 -16.95 -7.22 -18.21
C ARG A 546 -17.37 -8.56 -17.60
N LEU A 547 -17.72 -9.55 -18.42
CA LEU A 547 -18.05 -10.89 -17.94
C LEU A 547 -16.84 -11.55 -17.28
N ARG A 548 -15.67 -11.48 -17.92
CA ARG A 548 -14.42 -12.00 -17.37
C ARG A 548 -14.04 -11.28 -16.08
N GLY A 549 -14.20 -9.96 -16.04
CA GLY A 549 -14.01 -9.12 -14.87
C GLY A 549 -14.94 -9.50 -13.73
N PHE A 550 -16.21 -9.80 -14.00
CA PHE A 550 -17.18 -10.27 -13.00
C PHE A 550 -16.85 -11.66 -12.47
N LEU A 551 -16.49 -12.62 -13.33
CA LEU A 551 -16.21 -14.00 -12.92
C LEU A 551 -14.81 -14.20 -12.33
N TYR A 552 -13.83 -13.40 -12.74
CA TYR A 552 -12.42 -13.60 -12.39
C TYR A 552 -11.73 -12.25 -12.13
N LYS A 553 -10.99 -11.72 -13.11
CA LYS A 553 -10.35 -10.39 -13.09
C LYS A 553 -10.10 -9.94 -14.53
N LEU A 554 -9.90 -8.65 -14.79
CA LEU A 554 -9.48 -8.18 -16.12
C LEU A 554 -8.01 -8.55 -16.41
N PRO A 555 -7.61 -8.66 -17.69
CA PRO A 555 -6.20 -8.71 -18.04
C PRO A 555 -5.43 -7.45 -17.65
N ILE A 556 -4.11 -7.57 -17.54
CA ILE A 556 -3.24 -6.44 -17.19
C ILE A 556 -3.01 -5.61 -18.45
N VAL A 557 -3.10 -4.29 -18.29
CA VAL A 557 -2.83 -3.33 -19.37
C VAL A 557 -1.52 -2.62 -19.06
N THR A 558 -0.68 -2.47 -20.08
CA THR A 558 0.63 -1.82 -19.98
C THR A 558 0.57 -0.44 -20.63
N LEU A 559 1.05 0.58 -19.93
CA LEU A 559 1.36 1.88 -20.50
C LEU A 559 2.84 1.89 -20.86
N ARG A 560 3.13 1.99 -22.16
CA ARG A 560 4.49 2.19 -22.66
C ARG A 560 4.73 3.67 -22.89
N ILE A 561 5.81 4.18 -22.32
CA ILE A 561 6.31 5.54 -22.48
C ILE A 561 7.60 5.49 -23.28
N GLU A 562 7.71 6.30 -24.33
CA GLU A 562 8.97 6.55 -25.02
C GLU A 562 9.44 7.97 -24.71
N THR A 563 10.69 8.10 -24.26
CA THR A 563 11.33 9.39 -23.99
C THR A 563 11.84 10.04 -25.27
N THR A 564 12.09 11.35 -25.25
CA THR A 564 12.78 12.05 -26.35
C THR A 564 14.20 11.54 -26.62
N GLN A 565 14.81 10.85 -25.66
CA GLN A 565 16.11 10.18 -25.79
C GLN A 565 16.01 8.75 -26.36
N GLY A 566 14.80 8.29 -26.74
CA GLY A 566 14.57 6.96 -27.31
C GLY A 566 14.48 5.82 -26.29
N VAL A 567 14.58 6.11 -24.99
CA VAL A 567 14.37 5.12 -23.92
C VAL A 567 12.89 4.74 -23.84
N LYS A 568 12.60 3.44 -23.80
CA LYS A 568 11.25 2.89 -23.65
C LYS A 568 11.05 2.33 -22.23
N LEU A 569 9.94 2.69 -21.61
CA LEU A 569 9.60 2.34 -20.23
C LEU A 569 8.19 1.76 -20.19
N ASP A 570 8.03 0.63 -19.54
CA ASP A 570 6.75 -0.06 -19.43
C ASP A 570 6.24 -0.03 -17.99
N TYR A 571 5.04 0.50 -17.81
CA TYR A 571 4.36 0.54 -16.52
C TYR A 571 3.05 -0.21 -16.59
N ARG A 572 2.68 -0.82 -15.48
CA ARG A 572 1.33 -1.31 -15.31
C ARG A 572 0.35 -0.12 -15.24
N MET A 573 -0.73 -0.16 -16.02
CA MET A 573 -1.77 0.86 -16.00
C MET A 573 -3.14 0.27 -15.58
N PRO A 574 -3.55 0.47 -14.32
CA PRO A 574 -4.92 0.22 -13.92
C PRO A 574 -5.91 1.15 -14.64
N LEU A 575 -6.94 0.58 -15.27
CA LEU A 575 -7.91 1.35 -16.06
C LEU A 575 -8.60 2.48 -15.29
N PRO A 576 -9.04 2.30 -14.03
CA PRO A 576 -9.56 3.41 -13.22
C PRO A 576 -8.60 4.58 -13.03
N GLN A 577 -7.32 4.30 -12.83
CA GLN A 577 -6.31 5.35 -12.62
C GLN A 577 -5.98 6.06 -13.92
N GLY A 578 -5.91 5.34 -15.05
CA GLY A 578 -5.84 5.95 -16.39
C GLY A 578 -6.99 6.94 -16.64
N ARG A 579 -8.22 6.60 -16.24
CA ARG A 579 -9.41 7.48 -16.36
C ARG A 579 -9.42 8.64 -15.38
N THR A 580 -8.77 8.50 -14.23
CA THR A 580 -8.58 9.60 -13.26
C THR A 580 -7.63 10.64 -13.86
N GLY A 581 -6.59 10.15 -14.52
CA GLY A 581 -5.54 10.93 -15.16
C GLY A 581 -4.30 11.06 -14.29
N PHE A 582 -3.19 11.46 -14.90
CA PHE A 582 -1.89 11.48 -14.26
C PHE A 582 -0.93 12.43 -14.99
N ILE A 583 0.11 12.87 -14.29
CA ILE A 583 1.22 13.64 -14.87
C ILE A 583 2.02 12.70 -15.78
N VAL A 584 2.13 13.05 -17.07
CA VAL A 584 2.82 12.24 -18.08
C VAL A 584 4.00 12.98 -18.74
N ASN A 585 3.98 14.31 -18.76
CA ASN A 585 5.10 15.13 -19.19
C ASN A 585 5.28 16.29 -18.20
N PRO A 586 6.48 16.50 -17.62
CA PRO A 586 7.67 15.65 -17.71
C PRO A 586 7.44 14.25 -17.11
N ILE A 587 8.34 13.33 -17.42
CA ILE A 587 8.29 11.97 -16.88
C ILE A 587 8.84 12.00 -15.45
N VAL A 588 7.99 11.65 -14.48
CA VAL A 588 8.33 11.59 -13.05
C VAL A 588 8.34 10.13 -12.60
N GLU A 589 9.52 9.62 -12.21
CA GLU A 589 9.69 8.24 -11.69
C GLU A 589 10.11 8.19 -10.22
N ASP A 590 10.66 9.29 -9.70
CA ASP A 590 11.16 9.38 -8.34
C ASP A 590 10.96 10.79 -7.76
N LEU A 591 11.38 10.94 -6.50
CA LEU A 591 11.24 12.20 -5.76
C LEU A 591 12.02 13.34 -6.41
N MET A 592 13.22 13.09 -6.96
CA MET A 592 14.03 14.12 -7.60
C MET A 592 13.37 14.62 -8.90
N GLY A 593 12.86 13.70 -9.73
CA GLY A 593 12.09 14.02 -10.92
C GLY A 593 10.84 14.84 -10.59
N TYR A 594 10.17 14.53 -9.47
CA TYR A 594 9.04 15.34 -8.99
C TYR A 594 9.47 16.74 -8.54
N MET A 595 10.61 16.89 -7.86
CA MET A 595 11.14 18.21 -7.48
C MET A 595 11.62 19.01 -8.69
N ASN A 596 12.25 18.36 -9.68
CA ASN A 596 12.63 18.97 -10.96
C ASN A 596 11.40 19.53 -11.68
N PHE A 597 10.31 18.76 -11.71
CA PHE A 597 9.02 19.22 -12.22
C PHE A 597 8.48 20.41 -11.39
N ALA A 598 8.47 20.29 -10.06
CA ALA A 598 8.00 21.33 -9.14
C ALA A 598 8.79 22.65 -9.22
N GLY A 599 10.07 22.59 -9.61
CA GLY A 599 10.97 23.74 -9.73
C GLY A 599 11.11 24.29 -11.15
N GLY A 600 10.39 23.74 -12.13
CA GLY A 600 10.48 24.17 -13.53
C GLY A 600 11.80 23.80 -14.23
N LYS A 601 12.48 22.74 -13.77
CA LYS A 601 13.72 22.20 -14.34
C LYS A 601 13.59 20.72 -14.75
N PRO A 602 12.54 20.31 -15.50
CA PRO A 602 12.42 18.92 -15.91
C PRO A 602 13.55 18.50 -16.87
N GLU A 603 14.02 17.27 -16.71
CA GLU A 603 15.13 16.72 -17.52
C GLU A 603 14.67 15.65 -18.51
N ARG A 604 13.53 15.00 -18.23
CA ARG A 604 13.04 13.83 -18.98
C ARG A 604 11.66 14.11 -19.55
N PHE A 605 11.59 14.09 -20.88
CA PHE A 605 10.40 14.48 -21.62
C PHE A 605 9.80 13.31 -22.40
N LEU A 606 8.48 13.37 -22.55
CA LEU A 606 7.67 12.42 -23.28
C LEU A 606 7.78 12.65 -24.79
N ARG A 607 8.11 11.59 -25.53
CA ARG A 607 7.97 11.55 -27.00
C ARG A 607 6.64 10.95 -27.40
N SER A 608 6.26 9.82 -26.78
CA SER A 608 4.99 9.18 -27.02
C SER A 608 4.53 8.33 -25.85
N LEU A 609 3.21 8.14 -25.75
CA LEU A 609 2.59 7.16 -24.86
C LEU A 609 1.75 6.17 -25.68
N THR A 610 1.78 4.90 -25.29
CA THR A 610 1.08 3.81 -26.00
C THR A 610 0.43 2.87 -24.98
N VAL A 611 -0.84 2.56 -25.18
CA VAL A 611 -1.49 1.48 -24.44
C VAL A 611 -1.23 0.15 -25.13
N VAL A 612 -0.58 -0.78 -24.43
CA VAL A 612 -0.18 -2.09 -24.94
C VAL A 612 -0.99 -3.17 -24.23
N LEU A 613 -1.51 -4.11 -25.01
CA LEU A 613 -2.19 -5.32 -24.55
C LEU A 613 -1.34 -6.53 -24.91
N GLU A 614 -1.40 -7.58 -24.09
CA GLU A 614 -0.78 -8.85 -24.42
C GLU A 614 -1.55 -9.56 -25.54
N PRO A 615 -0.88 -10.34 -26.41
CA PRO A 615 -1.54 -11.08 -27.46
C PRO A 615 -2.66 -11.98 -26.93
N GLY A 616 -3.87 -11.83 -27.48
CA GLY A 616 -5.06 -12.57 -27.10
C GLY A 616 -5.93 -11.86 -26.05
N ASP A 617 -5.44 -10.80 -25.41
CA ASP A 617 -6.22 -10.01 -24.45
C ASP A 617 -7.10 -8.94 -25.13
N GLU A 618 -6.91 -8.67 -26.42
CA GLU A 618 -7.64 -7.64 -27.18
C GLU A 618 -9.16 -7.85 -27.10
N ALA A 619 -9.61 -9.11 -27.14
CA ALA A 619 -11.03 -9.47 -27.05
C ALA A 619 -11.72 -9.02 -25.75
N PHE A 620 -10.95 -8.75 -24.68
CA PHE A 620 -11.48 -8.27 -23.40
C PHE A 620 -11.62 -6.75 -23.34
N PHE A 621 -11.19 -6.01 -24.35
CA PHE A 621 -11.23 -4.56 -24.39
C PHE A 621 -11.93 -4.05 -25.65
N ALA A 622 -12.28 -2.76 -25.66
CA ALA A 622 -12.76 -2.10 -26.86
C ALA A 622 -11.63 -1.96 -27.90
N ASP A 623 -11.98 -1.96 -29.19
CA ASP A 623 -11.03 -1.84 -30.31
C ASP A 623 -10.28 -0.50 -30.32
N GLY A 624 -10.81 0.51 -29.63
CA GLY A 624 -10.20 1.83 -29.50
C GLY A 624 -10.30 2.37 -28.07
N TYR A 625 -9.43 3.32 -27.77
CA TYR A 625 -9.40 4.05 -26.50
C TYR A 625 -9.14 5.53 -26.74
N ARG A 626 -9.62 6.34 -25.79
CA ARG A 626 -9.46 7.79 -25.82
C ARG A 626 -8.27 8.21 -24.97
N VAL A 627 -7.39 9.03 -25.54
CA VAL A 627 -6.38 9.80 -24.80
C VAL A 627 -6.76 11.26 -24.84
N THR A 628 -6.86 11.90 -23.67
CA THR A 628 -6.99 13.36 -23.57
C THR A 628 -5.72 13.92 -22.95
N LEU A 629 -4.99 14.74 -23.69
CA LEU A 629 -3.85 15.51 -23.21
C LEU A 629 -4.32 16.89 -22.78
N SER A 630 -3.94 17.29 -21.57
CA SER A 630 -4.30 18.56 -20.96
C SER A 630 -3.05 19.26 -20.43
N GLU A 631 -3.03 20.58 -20.46
CA GLU A 631 -1.96 21.38 -19.88
C GLU A 631 -2.14 21.52 -18.37
N LEU A 632 -1.06 21.29 -17.62
CA LEU A 632 -0.96 21.64 -16.22
C LEU A 632 -0.32 23.03 -16.07
N PRO A 633 -0.77 23.86 -15.12
CA PRO A 633 -0.08 25.09 -14.80
C PRO A 633 1.36 24.81 -14.33
N PRO A 634 2.30 25.72 -14.59
CA PRO A 634 3.63 25.65 -14.01
C PRO A 634 3.59 25.84 -12.49
N SER A 635 4.57 25.27 -11.80
CA SER A 635 4.79 25.46 -10.36
C SER A 635 6.18 25.98 -10.09
N ASN A 636 6.34 26.65 -8.95
CA ASN A 636 7.61 27.07 -8.37
C ASN A 636 7.87 26.43 -7.00
N ALA A 637 7.08 25.43 -6.59
CA ALA A 637 7.17 24.83 -5.26
C ALA A 637 8.52 24.14 -4.98
N GLY A 638 9.27 23.78 -6.02
CA GLY A 638 10.61 23.19 -5.90
C GLY A 638 11.75 24.20 -5.73
N GLN A 639 11.51 25.51 -5.86
CA GLN A 639 12.59 26.51 -5.82
C GLN A 639 13.37 26.49 -4.50
N GLU A 640 12.67 26.44 -3.36
CA GLU A 640 13.31 26.41 -2.04
C GLU A 640 14.06 25.09 -1.79
N PHE A 641 13.58 23.98 -2.36
CA PHE A 641 14.30 22.70 -2.31
C PHE A 641 15.67 22.81 -2.98
N PHE A 642 15.72 23.32 -4.22
CA PHE A 642 17.00 23.49 -4.91
C PHE A 642 17.89 24.53 -4.25
N ALA A 643 17.32 25.61 -3.70
CA ALA A 643 18.08 26.60 -2.94
C ALA A 643 18.71 25.99 -1.67
N GLN A 644 18.01 25.07 -0.99
CA GLN A 644 18.57 24.33 0.15
C GLN A 644 19.64 23.33 -0.29
N GLU A 645 19.41 22.58 -1.35
CA GLU A 645 20.40 21.63 -1.89
C GLU A 645 21.68 22.35 -2.32
N GLU A 646 21.56 23.51 -2.97
CA GLU A 646 22.71 24.34 -3.35
C GLU A 646 23.45 24.87 -2.12
N ARG A 647 22.74 25.35 -1.08
CA ARG A 647 23.36 25.75 0.20
C ARG A 647 24.08 24.59 0.88
N ASN A 648 23.51 23.39 0.84
CA ASN A 648 24.11 22.18 1.41
C ASN A 648 25.35 21.76 0.61
N LEU A 649 25.28 21.83 -0.72
CA LEU A 649 26.39 21.53 -1.62
C LEU A 649 27.57 22.46 -1.32
N PHE A 650 27.35 23.77 -1.14
CA PHE A 650 28.42 24.74 -0.87
C PHE A 650 28.68 25.00 0.62
N ARG A 651 28.32 24.08 1.52
CA ARG A 651 28.47 24.23 2.99
C ARG A 651 29.89 24.52 3.49
N MET A 652 30.91 24.21 2.69
CA MET A 652 32.33 24.49 3.01
C MET A 652 32.74 25.93 2.69
N PHE A 653 31.89 26.70 2.01
CA PHE A 653 32.06 28.13 1.79
C PHE A 653 31.22 28.91 2.81
N SER A 654 31.72 30.05 3.25
CA SER A 654 30.90 31.01 4.02
C SER A 654 30.06 31.91 3.11
N VAL A 655 30.17 31.73 1.79
CA VAL A 655 29.49 32.50 0.75
C VAL A 655 28.81 31.53 -0.22
N THR A 656 27.55 31.77 -0.54
CA THR A 656 26.86 31.00 -1.58
C THR A 656 27.23 31.58 -2.95
N PRO A 657 27.68 30.76 -3.89
CA PRO A 657 27.90 31.18 -5.27
C PRO A 657 26.66 31.83 -5.88
N ALA A 658 26.86 32.89 -6.67
CA ALA A 658 25.81 33.50 -7.48
C ALA A 658 25.56 32.70 -8.77
N SER A 659 26.62 32.11 -9.32
CA SER A 659 26.58 31.18 -10.44
C SER A 659 27.90 30.43 -10.54
N TYR A 660 27.91 29.29 -11.21
CA TYR A 660 29.13 28.57 -11.55
C TYR A 660 29.00 27.85 -12.89
N SER A 661 30.14 27.51 -13.49
CA SER A 661 30.25 26.72 -14.70
C SER A 661 31.41 25.75 -14.55
N ALA A 662 31.17 24.48 -14.85
CA ALA A 662 32.19 23.43 -14.84
C ALA A 662 31.86 22.41 -15.93
N MET A 663 32.88 21.81 -16.55
CA MET A 663 32.68 20.79 -17.58
C MET A 663 32.12 19.48 -17.01
N THR A 664 32.39 19.19 -15.74
CA THR A 664 31.87 18.04 -15.01
C THR A 664 31.02 18.50 -13.83
N PRO A 665 30.05 17.69 -13.37
CA PRO A 665 29.32 17.98 -12.15
C PRO A 665 30.27 18.20 -10.97
N VAL A 666 30.05 19.26 -10.21
CA VAL A 666 30.80 19.54 -8.99
C VAL A 666 30.55 18.44 -7.95
N SER A 667 31.54 18.19 -7.11
CA SER A 667 31.50 17.10 -6.13
C SER A 667 32.31 17.46 -4.88
N GLU A 668 32.05 16.78 -3.78
CA GLU A 668 32.90 16.91 -2.59
C GLU A 668 34.15 16.02 -2.71
N GLY A 669 35.29 16.59 -2.36
CA GLY A 669 36.57 15.90 -2.24
C GLY A 669 37.20 16.17 -0.87
N VAL A 670 38.37 15.57 -0.65
CA VAL A 670 39.16 15.80 0.56
C VAL A 670 40.61 16.06 0.17
N ILE A 671 41.19 17.14 0.72
CA ILE A 671 42.62 17.44 0.64
C ILE A 671 43.11 17.63 2.08
N GLU A 672 44.10 16.86 2.51
CA GLU A 672 44.65 16.91 3.88
C GLU A 672 43.59 16.81 4.99
N GLY A 673 42.59 15.93 4.81
CA GLY A 673 41.51 15.73 5.77
C GLY A 673 40.47 16.87 5.83
N LYS A 674 40.60 17.92 5.00
CA LYS A 674 39.63 19.01 4.89
C LYS A 674 38.69 18.79 3.71
N PRO A 675 37.36 18.99 3.89
CA PRO A 675 36.42 18.93 2.78
C PRO A 675 36.67 20.08 1.80
N VAL A 676 36.65 19.76 0.51
CA VAL A 676 36.82 20.72 -0.59
C VAL A 676 35.73 20.51 -1.63
N MET A 677 35.36 21.58 -2.34
CA MET A 677 34.47 21.49 -3.49
C MET A 677 35.29 21.34 -4.76
N VAL A 678 35.15 20.19 -5.42
CA VAL A 678 35.84 19.88 -6.67
C VAL A 678 35.18 20.61 -7.83
N PHE A 679 35.99 21.41 -8.51
CA PHE A 679 35.65 22.21 -9.68
C PHE A 679 36.66 21.91 -10.78
N HIS A 680 36.56 20.74 -11.40
CA HIS A 680 37.48 20.27 -12.44
C HIS A 680 37.78 21.37 -13.48
N ALA A 681 39.06 21.62 -13.78
CA ALA A 681 39.43 22.66 -14.74
C ALA A 681 39.03 22.24 -16.18
N PRO A 682 38.66 23.18 -17.08
CA PRO A 682 38.34 24.57 -16.81
C PRO A 682 37.04 24.71 -16.02
N SER A 683 37.05 25.61 -15.03
CA SER A 683 35.88 25.93 -14.20
C SER A 683 35.83 27.41 -13.85
N GLU A 684 34.63 27.91 -13.60
CA GLU A 684 34.37 29.27 -13.15
C GLU A 684 33.33 29.30 -12.04
N LEU A 685 33.57 30.14 -11.05
CA LEU A 685 32.69 30.38 -9.91
C LEU A 685 32.54 31.89 -9.72
N ILE A 686 31.30 32.38 -9.63
CA ILE A 686 31.01 33.79 -9.39
C ILE A 686 30.40 33.93 -8.00
N VAL A 687 30.94 34.84 -7.19
CA VAL A 687 30.37 35.22 -5.89
C VAL A 687 30.09 36.72 -5.87
N ASN A 688 28.96 37.12 -5.28
CA ASN A 688 28.63 38.52 -5.10
C ASN A 688 29.45 39.09 -3.93
N VAL A 689 30.04 40.28 -4.09
CA VAL A 689 30.81 40.95 -3.04
C VAL A 689 29.84 41.67 -2.10
N PRO A 690 29.79 41.33 -0.79
CA PRO A 690 28.96 42.01 0.18
C PRO A 690 29.34 43.49 0.32
N ALA A 691 28.36 44.34 0.62
CA ALA A 691 28.61 45.75 0.91
C ALA A 691 29.58 45.88 2.10
N GLY A 692 30.65 46.66 1.92
CA GLY A 692 31.67 46.90 2.95
C GLY A 692 32.79 45.85 3.04
N ALA A 693 32.73 44.76 2.27
CA ALA A 693 33.83 43.78 2.22
C ALA A 693 35.09 44.40 1.62
N THR A 694 36.22 44.24 2.31
CA THR A 694 37.54 44.78 1.88
C THR A 694 38.56 43.70 1.62
N LYS A 695 38.29 42.47 2.07
CA LYS A 695 39.17 41.31 1.84
C LYS A 695 38.37 40.08 1.44
N PHE A 696 39.02 39.21 0.68
CA PHE A 696 38.53 37.88 0.32
C PHE A 696 39.59 36.84 0.66
N ALA A 697 39.17 35.74 1.30
CA ALA A 697 40.06 34.68 1.73
C ALA A 697 39.47 33.32 1.43
N GLY A 698 40.34 32.32 1.27
CA GLY A 698 39.93 30.97 0.95
C GLY A 698 41.11 30.02 0.83
N ALA A 699 40.84 28.84 0.30
CA ALA A 699 41.86 27.88 -0.04
C ALA A 699 41.53 27.12 -1.33
N PHE A 700 42.56 26.59 -1.98
CA PHE A 700 42.43 25.82 -3.22
C PHE A 700 43.55 24.77 -3.33
N GLY A 701 43.36 23.78 -4.19
CA GLY A 701 44.33 22.71 -4.39
C GLY A 701 43.91 21.72 -5.48
N ILE A 702 44.69 20.65 -5.61
CA ILE A 702 44.46 19.54 -6.55
C ILE A 702 44.37 18.24 -5.75
N LEU A 703 43.39 17.38 -6.08
CA LEU A 703 43.17 16.11 -5.37
C LEU A 703 44.32 15.13 -5.59
N GLU A 704 44.63 14.29 -4.59
CA GLU A 704 45.76 13.35 -4.64
C GLU A 704 45.72 12.40 -5.83
N GLY A 705 44.53 11.92 -6.18
CA GLY A 705 44.35 11.01 -7.32
C GLY A 705 44.75 11.61 -8.67
N ALA A 706 44.77 12.95 -8.80
CA ALA A 706 45.15 13.65 -10.02
C ALA A 706 46.63 13.52 -10.36
N TYR A 707 47.50 13.24 -9.38
CA TYR A 707 48.95 13.16 -9.59
C TYR A 707 49.58 11.84 -9.11
N THR A 708 48.78 10.88 -8.65
CA THR A 708 49.28 9.57 -8.16
C THR A 708 48.80 8.35 -8.96
N ASN A 709 47.70 8.44 -9.73
CA ASN A 709 47.04 7.29 -10.37
C ASN A 709 47.57 6.89 -11.77
N GLY A 710 48.89 6.94 -11.99
CA GLY A 710 49.54 6.44 -13.22
C GLY A 710 49.42 7.34 -14.47
N ASN A 711 48.41 8.21 -14.53
CA ASN A 711 48.37 9.41 -15.36
C ASN A 711 48.33 10.64 -14.44
N SER A 712 48.92 11.76 -14.85
CA SER A 712 49.08 12.92 -13.97
C SER A 712 48.64 14.22 -14.64
N THR A 713 47.99 15.08 -13.85
CA THR A 713 47.74 16.50 -14.16
C THR A 713 49.03 17.20 -14.59
N ASP A 714 48.93 18.16 -15.51
CA ASP A 714 50.03 19.07 -15.84
C ASP A 714 49.98 20.37 -15.01
N GLY A 715 49.11 20.40 -14.00
CA GLY A 715 48.87 21.52 -13.12
C GLY A 715 47.61 22.30 -13.47
N ALA A 716 47.34 23.37 -12.72
CA ALA A 716 46.21 24.25 -12.99
C ALA A 716 46.51 25.68 -12.51
N ILE A 717 45.88 26.66 -13.16
CA ILE A 717 46.02 28.08 -12.83
C ILE A 717 44.74 28.58 -12.17
N PHE A 718 44.84 28.93 -10.90
CA PHE A 718 43.75 29.49 -10.10
C PHE A 718 43.82 31.01 -10.14
N THR A 719 42.74 31.66 -10.53
CA THR A 719 42.62 33.12 -10.52
C THR A 719 41.38 33.58 -9.77
N ALA A 720 41.45 34.78 -9.21
CA ALA A 720 40.28 35.52 -8.75
C ALA A 720 40.34 36.95 -9.28
N THR A 721 39.28 37.37 -9.97
CA THR A 721 39.17 38.69 -10.58
C THR A 721 37.95 39.41 -10.00
N TRP A 722 38.16 40.59 -9.43
CA TRP A 722 37.09 41.48 -8.98
C TRP A 722 36.54 42.25 -10.18
N ILE A 723 35.22 42.36 -10.28
CA ILE A 723 34.53 42.91 -11.44
C ILE A 723 33.41 43.85 -10.99
N ARG A 724 33.38 45.06 -11.55
CA ARG A 724 32.28 46.01 -11.38
C ARG A 724 32.08 46.82 -12.67
N GLY A 725 30.97 46.59 -13.36
CA GLY A 725 30.73 47.21 -14.67
C GLY A 725 31.78 46.77 -15.68
N ALA A 726 32.57 47.71 -16.20
CA ALA A 726 33.68 47.45 -17.11
C ALA A 726 35.05 47.29 -16.40
N ASP A 727 35.12 47.61 -15.10
CA ASP A 727 36.37 47.50 -14.33
C ASP A 727 36.60 46.04 -13.91
N GLU A 728 37.74 45.49 -14.29
CA GLU A 728 38.22 44.17 -13.85
C GLU A 728 39.60 44.30 -13.17
N VAL A 729 39.75 43.74 -11.98
CA VAL A 729 41.01 43.74 -11.22
C VAL A 729 41.37 42.32 -10.81
N LEU A 730 42.48 41.78 -11.33
CA LEU A 730 43.03 40.50 -10.91
C LEU A 730 43.59 40.63 -9.49
N VAL A 731 43.01 39.91 -8.54
CA VAL A 731 43.40 39.97 -7.11
C VAL A 731 44.14 38.72 -6.64
N LEU A 732 44.03 37.60 -7.37
CA LEU A 732 44.76 36.35 -7.12
C LEU A 732 45.12 35.71 -8.46
N GLU A 733 46.34 35.24 -8.60
CA GLU A 733 46.77 34.31 -9.65
C GLU A 733 47.83 33.37 -9.06
N GLN A 734 47.59 32.07 -9.13
CA GLN A 734 48.53 31.06 -8.65
C GLN A 734 48.45 29.79 -9.49
N ALA A 735 49.58 29.35 -10.02
CA ALA A 735 49.71 28.09 -10.73
C ALA A 735 50.20 26.99 -9.77
N LEU A 736 49.54 25.83 -9.78
CA LEU A 736 49.95 24.63 -9.06
C LEU A 736 50.42 23.55 -10.04
N ASP A 737 51.51 22.86 -9.71
CA ASP A 737 52.07 21.73 -10.43
C ASP A 737 52.53 20.67 -9.39
N PRO A 738 51.59 19.83 -8.92
CA PRO A 738 51.85 18.86 -7.84
C PRO A 738 52.74 17.70 -8.29
N VAL A 739 52.98 17.53 -9.59
CA VAL A 739 53.89 16.52 -10.14
C VAL A 739 55.32 17.00 -9.97
N GLN A 740 55.63 18.23 -10.39
CA GLN A 740 56.99 18.78 -10.33
C GLN A 740 57.32 19.41 -8.97
N ARG A 741 56.32 19.90 -8.22
CA ARG A 741 56.52 20.65 -6.97
C ARG A 741 55.74 20.02 -5.82
N LEU A 742 56.45 19.31 -4.94
CA LEU A 742 55.86 18.65 -3.76
C LEU A 742 55.03 19.59 -2.87
N LYS A 743 55.45 20.86 -2.73
CA LYS A 743 54.73 21.86 -1.93
C LYS A 743 53.33 22.20 -2.48
N ASP A 744 53.08 21.96 -3.76
CA ASP A 744 51.81 22.25 -4.42
C ASP A 744 50.77 21.14 -4.17
N ARG A 745 51.18 20.02 -3.55
CA ARG A 745 50.28 18.94 -3.10
C ARG A 745 49.50 19.33 -1.84
N ALA A 746 50.02 20.28 -1.06
CA ALA A 746 49.35 20.78 0.13
C ALA A 746 48.21 21.74 -0.25
N LEU A 747 47.21 21.87 0.62
CA LEU A 747 46.11 22.81 0.41
C LEU A 747 46.64 24.26 0.53
N GLN A 748 46.52 25.05 -0.54
CA GLN A 748 47.02 26.42 -0.59
C GLN A 748 45.98 27.39 -0.04
N THR A 749 46.36 28.25 0.90
CA THR A 749 45.48 29.28 1.48
C THR A 749 45.84 30.66 0.96
N PHE A 750 44.83 31.52 0.74
CA PHE A 750 45.05 32.91 0.33
C PHE A 750 44.19 33.89 1.14
N GLU A 751 44.66 35.13 1.25
CA GLU A 751 43.90 36.31 1.68
C GLU A 751 44.34 37.49 0.83
N VAL A 752 43.39 38.09 0.10
CA VAL A 752 43.65 39.17 -0.86
C VAL A 752 42.77 40.38 -0.55
N SER A 753 43.29 41.58 -0.77
CA SER A 753 42.50 42.82 -0.65
C SER A 753 41.66 43.00 -1.91
N ILE A 754 40.41 43.41 -1.74
CA ILE A 754 39.48 43.65 -2.86
C ILE A 754 39.02 45.12 -2.85
N PRO A 755 38.84 45.73 -4.04
CA PRO A 755 38.30 47.08 -4.12
C PRO A 755 36.87 47.16 -3.52
N PRO A 756 36.50 48.27 -2.88
CA PRO A 756 35.13 48.48 -2.41
C PRO A 756 34.20 48.73 -3.60
N GLY A 757 33.00 48.17 -3.57
CA GLY A 757 32.00 48.45 -4.59
C GLY A 757 30.71 47.68 -4.38
N GLU A 758 29.64 48.41 -4.08
CA GLU A 758 28.30 47.84 -4.12
C GLU A 758 27.98 47.37 -5.55
N GLY A 759 27.45 46.14 -5.66
CA GLY A 759 27.17 45.47 -6.93
C GLY A 759 28.39 44.81 -7.59
N ALA A 760 29.57 44.79 -6.95
CA ALA A 760 30.73 44.08 -7.47
C ALA A 760 30.64 42.56 -7.32
N ARG A 761 31.38 41.82 -8.15
CA ARG A 761 31.46 40.35 -8.14
C ARG A 761 32.92 39.90 -8.15
N LEU A 762 33.19 38.74 -7.57
CA LEU A 762 34.45 38.02 -7.78
C LEU A 762 34.21 36.84 -8.71
N ARG A 763 34.96 36.79 -9.81
CA ARG A 763 35.05 35.65 -10.71
C ARG A 763 36.29 34.85 -10.32
N LEU A 764 36.09 33.69 -9.70
CA LEU A 764 37.15 32.71 -9.46
C LEU A 764 37.18 31.78 -10.66
N ARG A 765 38.32 31.64 -11.32
CA ARG A 765 38.48 30.77 -12.48
C ARG A 765 39.62 29.80 -12.25
N THR A 766 39.43 28.56 -12.66
CA THR A 766 40.51 27.58 -12.73
C THR A 766 40.71 27.22 -14.19
N ASN A 767 41.88 27.54 -14.73
CA ASN A 767 42.25 27.19 -16.10
C ASN A 767 43.15 25.95 -16.10
N PRO A 768 43.15 25.18 -17.21
CA PRO A 768 44.09 24.07 -17.39
C PRO A 768 45.55 24.50 -17.22
N GLY A 769 46.42 23.55 -16.91
CA GLY A 769 47.85 23.75 -16.80
C GLY A 769 48.54 24.21 -18.11
N PRO A 770 49.87 24.41 -18.08
CA PRO A 770 50.64 25.01 -19.18
C PRO A 770 50.52 24.33 -20.56
N ASN A 771 50.17 23.04 -20.62
CA ASN A 771 49.98 22.33 -21.90
C ASN A 771 48.50 22.25 -22.32
N SER A 772 47.61 22.98 -21.62
CA SER A 772 46.17 22.93 -21.82
C SER A 772 45.56 21.52 -21.66
N ASN A 773 46.23 20.63 -20.92
CA ASN A 773 45.79 19.25 -20.73
C ASN A 773 45.01 19.10 -19.42
N TYR A 774 43.69 19.30 -19.50
CA TYR A 774 42.84 19.26 -18.33
C TYR A 774 42.38 17.86 -17.90
N ALA A 775 42.77 16.78 -18.57
CA ALA A 775 42.18 15.45 -18.37
C ALA A 775 42.24 14.92 -16.91
N TRP A 776 43.19 15.42 -16.11
CA TRP A 776 43.39 15.02 -14.72
C TRP A 776 43.36 16.22 -13.75
N ASP A 777 42.85 17.38 -14.17
CA ASP A 777 42.87 18.62 -13.38
C ASP A 777 41.71 18.66 -12.37
N TRP A 778 41.74 17.71 -11.43
CA TRP A 778 40.77 17.58 -10.34
C TRP A 778 41.05 18.64 -9.27
N THR A 779 40.81 19.89 -9.64
CA THR A 779 41.05 21.09 -8.86
C THR A 779 39.88 21.36 -7.92
N ALA A 780 40.13 22.07 -6.83
CA ALA A 780 39.12 22.33 -5.82
C ALA A 780 39.30 23.67 -5.11
N TRP A 781 38.20 24.21 -4.59
CA TRP A 781 38.14 25.39 -3.74
C TRP A 781 37.51 25.03 -2.38
N THR A 782 37.89 25.72 -1.30
CA THR A 782 37.27 25.57 0.04
C THR A 782 37.39 26.84 0.87
N ALA A 783 36.60 26.94 1.95
CA ALA A 783 36.67 27.99 2.96
C ALA A 783 36.59 29.44 2.44
N LEU A 784 35.94 29.65 1.28
CA LEU A 784 35.75 30.96 0.66
C LEU A 784 34.92 31.88 1.58
N ARG A 785 35.44 33.07 1.89
CA ARG A 785 34.80 34.04 2.80
C ARG A 785 35.25 35.47 2.54
N PHE A 786 34.35 36.42 2.80
CA PHE A 786 34.66 37.85 2.87
C PHE A 786 34.99 38.28 4.30
N LYS A 787 35.78 39.35 4.43
CA LYS A 787 36.03 40.06 5.69
C LYS A 787 35.81 41.56 5.55
#